data_AF-A0A9P7G8F4-F1
#
_entry.id   AF-A0A9P7G8F4-F1
#
_cell.length_a   1.000
_cell.length_b   1.000
_cell.length_c   1.000
_cell.angle_alpha   90.00
_cell.angle_beta   90.00
_cell.angle_gamma   90.00
#
_symmetry.space_group_name_H-M   'P 1'
#
loop_
_entity.id
_entity.type
_entity.pdbx_description
1 polymer ?
#
loop_
_entity_poly.entity_id
_entity_poly.type
_entity_poly.pdbx_seq_one_letter_code
_entity_poly.pdbx_strand_id
1 'polypeptide(L)'
;MLGNSQSSLLSADGRAEWDKRDKIVQVLENDPVFDKSHREFMTRTERYKRALSMINRIYELQEINRWTAEETALAIASLDEALPITLHNIAFQPVFFSQGSPSLIAKYGPLIATRGILGCYLQTELGHGTNVARLETTATFLPETQEFEIHSPTLTSSKWWIGALGKTSTHGVVQAKLILPGGKDMGPHLFFIQLRNMDNHKVLPGLVIGDIGPKALAGYAPTDNGFAQFDRVRIPKENMLSKFAQVTDDGQYVQPPHAKLSYGGMLYIRANMVTGAGWLMAKAATVSLRYATVRRQGETGPDGLEKQTITYPSVYIRLLPILSHAYVFIQLGRSLLKSFNAMSKRLASGDTSLLAEMHATTSGLKVMASSLGVHDLEVARRSMGGHGYSAFAGLGRLYADYLPSVTYEGDNFVLDQQVVRAALKSFKALFSSPIPSAATLSPSSNYLRLLLPPHVPQEIKDTSWHDPALAITLLEWRAARLVQEHARTVANKEEEDASVNQRVAKAVTEAFIAVQVGSIMQDIPLTGPTRHAVYKLYTLVREPYHYLLTLVETGLADLLAFGLLDGISTDLRAQGQSSYDPGRALRLRINALCRELLPNAIGLSDAFGFTDWEIYSALGVYNGKVYDALWARAQAEPLNQTEVTVAYQESIKPILGRVFDALHSLTQHHKANFLLDTALTLIQSGRYGPEVENYLDVYLKTPNLSKVDIARALLARGNARKSGGESLLAKAQQDFQAVLKLDPSNREIQSHLRRDKQIRFVAAPASQRVPLEVWERIAYQIPRHHLRTWLFVSSFHRDIAVRQIFHTLDLYFGEEPENLNRGLDIFDRAKADPVFASQVKCLRLHWAYEEGDMLDLMARIFKTALPEFKALVEFEWIGYPEMRAEMVQAVLASHPNLRGLGLM
;
A
#
# COMPACT_ATOMS: atom_id res chain seq x y z
N MET A 1 -1.31 -24.60 28.01
CA MET A 1 -0.29 -25.67 28.13
C MET A 1 -0.26 -26.54 26.86
N LEU A 2 0.21 -26.01 25.72
CA LEU A 2 0.23 -26.77 24.44
C LEU A 2 1.48 -26.55 23.56
N GLY A 3 2.41 -25.66 23.94
CA GLY A 3 3.50 -25.22 23.05
C GLY A 3 4.69 -26.19 22.87
N ASN A 4 4.99 -27.05 23.84
CA ASN A 4 6.31 -27.73 23.89
C ASN A 4 6.44 -28.99 23.00
N SER A 5 5.48 -29.27 22.11
CA SER A 5 5.43 -30.55 21.37
C SER A 5 5.02 -30.47 19.89
N GLN A 6 4.97 -29.29 19.26
CA GLN A 6 4.24 -29.13 17.98
C GLN A 6 5.09 -28.95 16.71
N SER A 7 6.42 -28.97 16.79
CA SER A 7 7.30 -28.69 15.64
C SER A 7 7.54 -29.84 14.66
N SER A 8 7.03 -31.05 14.94
CA SER A 8 7.24 -32.27 14.13
C SER A 8 6.45 -32.32 12.82
N LEU A 9 5.94 -31.19 12.33
CA LEU A 9 4.92 -31.15 11.27
C LEU A 9 5.45 -31.19 9.83
N LEU A 10 6.76 -31.04 9.60
CA LEU A 10 7.31 -30.88 8.24
C LEU A 10 8.49 -31.81 7.86
N SER A 11 8.95 -32.68 8.76
CA SER A 11 9.83 -33.82 8.46
C SER A 11 9.91 -34.79 9.66
N ALA A 12 10.47 -35.98 9.45
CA ALA A 12 10.82 -36.89 10.55
C ALA A 12 11.81 -36.25 11.55
N ASP A 13 12.65 -35.33 11.07
CA ASP A 13 13.67 -34.60 11.82
C ASP A 13 13.16 -33.29 12.45
N GLY A 14 11.88 -32.93 12.24
CA GLY A 14 11.36 -31.58 12.50
C GLY A 14 11.50 -31.09 13.95
N ARG A 15 11.59 -32.00 14.93
CA ARG A 15 11.86 -31.63 16.32
C ARG A 15 13.32 -31.24 16.58
N ALA A 16 14.28 -31.89 15.92
CA ALA A 16 15.70 -31.54 16.05
C ALA A 16 16.00 -30.17 15.42
N GLU A 17 15.41 -29.88 14.26
CA GLU A 17 15.53 -28.58 13.59
C GLU A 17 14.89 -27.45 14.42
N TRP A 18 13.80 -27.73 15.11
CA TRP A 18 13.22 -26.80 16.08
C TRP A 18 14.11 -26.57 17.30
N ASP A 19 14.54 -27.65 17.98
CA ASP A 19 15.35 -27.56 19.19
C ASP A 19 16.71 -26.87 18.90
N LYS A 20 17.19 -26.93 17.65
CA LYS A 20 18.32 -26.16 17.11
C LYS A 20 17.97 -24.67 16.96
N ARG A 21 16.86 -24.35 16.29
CA ARG A 21 16.39 -22.96 16.09
C ARG A 21 16.13 -22.24 17.41
N ASP A 22 15.43 -22.89 18.35
CA ASP A 22 15.07 -22.34 19.66
C ASP A 22 16.31 -21.92 20.45
N LYS A 23 17.35 -22.76 20.49
CA LYS A 23 18.65 -22.42 21.10
C LYS A 23 19.33 -21.22 20.45
N ILE A 24 19.30 -21.13 19.13
CA ILE A 24 19.88 -19.99 18.39
C ILE A 24 19.11 -18.71 18.72
N VAL A 25 17.77 -18.74 18.68
CA VAL A 25 16.93 -17.59 19.03
C VAL A 25 17.16 -17.15 20.47
N GLN A 26 17.27 -18.08 21.42
CA GLN A 26 17.60 -17.76 22.82
C GLN A 26 18.97 -17.09 22.97
N VAL A 27 19.99 -17.49 22.21
CA VAL A 27 21.30 -16.82 22.20
C VAL A 27 21.19 -15.40 21.64
N LEU A 28 20.40 -15.19 20.59
CA LEU A 28 20.22 -13.86 19.98
C LEU A 28 19.34 -12.92 20.82
N GLU A 29 18.27 -13.44 21.45
CA GLU A 29 17.34 -12.67 22.27
C GLU A 29 17.98 -12.12 23.54
N ASN A 30 18.96 -12.85 24.11
CA ASN A 30 19.69 -12.45 25.31
C ASN A 30 20.94 -11.59 25.04
N ASP A 31 21.30 -11.32 23.77
CA ASP A 31 22.47 -10.50 23.44
C ASP A 31 22.08 -9.04 23.14
N PRO A 32 22.63 -8.05 23.86
CA PRO A 32 22.20 -6.65 23.76
C PRO A 32 22.48 -6.02 22.38
N VAL A 33 23.38 -6.58 21.56
CA VAL A 33 23.63 -6.08 20.19
C VAL A 33 22.39 -6.28 19.30
N PHE A 34 21.58 -7.30 19.59
CA PHE A 34 20.36 -7.60 18.84
C PHE A 34 19.09 -7.13 19.54
N ASP A 35 19.18 -6.30 20.59
CA ASP A 35 18.00 -5.58 21.10
C ASP A 35 17.39 -4.73 19.99
N LYS A 36 16.07 -4.84 19.86
CA LYS A 36 15.26 -4.17 18.84
C LYS A 36 14.50 -2.97 19.43
N SER A 37 14.47 -2.79 20.76
CA SER A 37 13.60 -1.86 21.49
C SER A 37 13.56 -0.43 20.89
N HIS A 38 14.73 0.10 20.54
CA HIS A 38 14.91 1.44 19.98
C HIS A 38 14.93 1.52 18.44
N ARG A 39 14.81 0.39 17.71
CA ARG A 39 15.04 0.30 16.25
C ARG A 39 14.22 1.28 15.43
N GLU A 40 12.96 1.51 15.81
CA GLU A 40 12.04 2.38 15.05
C GLU A 40 12.32 3.88 15.27
N PHE A 41 13.13 4.24 16.26
CA PHE A 41 13.54 5.63 16.56
C PHE A 41 14.91 5.99 15.96
N MET A 42 15.62 5.02 15.38
CA MET A 42 16.96 5.21 14.82
C MET A 42 16.92 5.80 13.40
N THR A 43 17.81 6.77 13.14
CA THR A 43 18.09 7.25 11.79
C THR A 43 18.70 6.14 10.91
N ARG A 44 18.64 6.32 9.58
CA ARG A 44 19.27 5.40 8.61
C ARG A 44 20.74 5.11 8.92
N THR A 45 21.50 6.16 9.30
CA THR A 45 22.93 6.05 9.58
C THR A 45 23.21 5.27 10.87
N GLU A 46 22.37 5.41 11.90
CA GLU A 46 22.47 4.63 13.13
C GLU A 46 22.10 3.17 12.88
N ARG A 47 21.05 2.89 12.08
CA ARG A 47 20.69 1.53 11.68
C ARG A 47 21.80 0.85 10.88
N TYR A 48 22.47 1.55 9.95
CA TYR A 48 23.64 1.02 9.23
C TYR A 48 24.78 0.64 10.19
N LYS A 49 25.15 1.53 11.13
CA LYS A 49 26.19 1.26 12.14
C LYS A 49 25.83 0.08 13.04
N ARG A 50 24.58 0.01 13.51
CA ARG A 50 24.08 -1.11 14.32
C ARG A 50 24.14 -2.42 13.53
N ALA A 51 23.73 -2.43 12.25
CA ALA A 51 23.79 -3.63 11.42
C ALA A 51 25.24 -4.14 11.21
N LEU A 52 26.25 -3.27 11.08
CA LEU A 52 27.65 -3.69 11.09
C LEU A 52 28.07 -4.33 12.42
N SER A 53 27.62 -3.77 13.55
CA SER A 53 27.87 -4.36 14.88
C SER A 53 27.22 -5.74 15.03
N MET A 54 26.00 -5.89 14.50
CA MET A 54 25.28 -7.18 14.45
C MET A 54 25.99 -8.22 13.58
N ILE A 55 26.59 -7.82 12.45
CA ILE A 55 27.38 -8.71 11.58
C ILE A 55 28.59 -9.25 12.34
N ASN A 56 29.38 -8.38 12.97
CA ASN A 56 30.54 -8.80 13.76
C ASN A 56 30.11 -9.76 14.87
N ARG A 57 29.07 -9.39 15.61
CA ARG A 57 28.58 -10.18 16.74
C ARG A 57 28.04 -11.56 16.36
N ILE A 58 27.36 -11.68 15.22
CA ILE A 58 26.92 -13.00 14.71
C ILE A 58 28.10 -13.93 14.45
N TYR A 59 29.21 -13.42 13.92
CA TYR A 59 30.36 -14.27 13.61
C TYR A 59 31.23 -14.57 14.84
N GLU A 60 31.32 -13.67 15.81
CA GLU A 60 31.82 -14.02 17.16
C GLU A 60 30.99 -15.17 17.77
N LEU A 61 29.65 -15.06 17.71
CA LEU A 61 28.75 -16.09 18.23
C LEU A 61 28.83 -17.40 17.44
N GLN A 62 29.09 -17.35 16.13
CA GLN A 62 29.38 -18.53 15.32
C GLN A 62 30.60 -19.29 15.88
N GLU A 63 31.68 -18.59 16.22
CA GLU A 63 32.89 -19.22 16.76
C GLU A 63 32.69 -19.73 18.19
N ILE A 64 32.08 -18.92 19.06
CA ILE A 64 31.79 -19.27 20.47
C ILE A 64 30.90 -20.52 20.56
N ASN A 65 29.82 -20.57 19.76
CA ASN A 65 28.85 -21.67 19.80
C ASN A 65 29.17 -22.79 18.80
N ARG A 66 30.22 -22.63 17.97
CA ARG A 66 30.61 -23.53 16.88
C ARG A 66 29.49 -23.81 15.87
N TRP A 67 28.71 -22.78 15.54
CA TRP A 67 27.60 -22.90 14.59
C TRP A 67 28.08 -23.28 13.19
N THR A 68 27.39 -24.23 12.58
CA THR A 68 27.52 -24.55 11.15
C THR A 68 27.12 -23.35 10.28
N ALA A 69 27.43 -23.42 8.98
CA ALA A 69 27.00 -22.40 8.02
C ALA A 69 25.45 -22.28 7.95
N GLU A 70 24.75 -23.40 8.12
CA GLU A 70 23.28 -23.48 8.12
C GLU A 70 22.69 -22.83 9.38
N GLU A 71 23.27 -23.11 10.56
CA GLU A 71 22.89 -22.48 11.82
C GLU A 71 23.21 -20.97 11.84
N THR A 72 24.33 -20.57 11.24
CA THR A 72 24.68 -19.15 11.09
C THR A 72 23.73 -18.42 10.14
N ALA A 73 23.32 -19.06 9.04
CA ALA A 73 22.29 -18.52 8.15
C ALA A 73 20.92 -18.42 8.83
N LEU A 74 20.56 -19.40 9.66
CA LEU A 74 19.35 -19.38 10.48
C LEU A 74 19.39 -18.27 11.55
N ALA A 75 20.55 -18.03 12.18
CA ALA A 75 20.75 -16.91 13.10
C ALA A 75 20.53 -15.56 12.41
N ILE A 76 21.16 -15.35 11.24
CA ILE A 76 20.97 -14.14 10.42
C ILE A 76 19.49 -13.95 10.04
N ALA A 77 18.80 -15.02 9.61
CA ALA A 77 17.38 -14.96 9.24
C ALA A 77 16.46 -14.62 10.45
N SER A 78 16.86 -15.00 11.66
CA SER A 78 16.08 -14.78 12.89
C SER A 78 16.22 -13.36 13.44
N LEU A 79 17.28 -12.61 13.07
CA LEU A 79 17.48 -11.22 13.50
C LEU A 79 16.33 -10.28 13.14
N ASP A 80 15.52 -10.62 12.13
CA ASP A 80 14.41 -9.78 11.68
C ASP A 80 14.90 -8.39 11.22
N GLU A 81 16.10 -8.30 10.61
CA GLU A 81 16.66 -7.05 10.07
C GLU A 81 17.61 -7.32 8.88
N ALA A 82 17.50 -6.52 7.82
CA ALA A 82 18.39 -6.65 6.66
C ALA A 82 19.80 -6.12 6.98
N LEU A 83 20.82 -6.92 6.66
CA LEU A 83 22.22 -6.60 6.94
C LEU A 83 22.98 -6.19 5.67
N PRO A 84 23.95 -5.26 5.76
CA PRO A 84 24.87 -4.97 4.65
C PRO A 84 25.49 -6.21 4.01
N ILE A 85 25.86 -7.23 4.79
CA ILE A 85 26.52 -8.44 4.29
C ILE A 85 25.60 -9.40 3.51
N THR A 86 24.28 -9.17 3.46
CA THR A 86 23.35 -10.10 2.80
C THR A 86 23.76 -10.41 1.35
N LEU A 87 24.17 -9.42 0.56
CA LEU A 87 24.63 -9.60 -0.84
C LEU A 87 25.98 -10.33 -0.96
N HIS A 88 26.83 -10.27 0.07
CA HIS A 88 28.04 -11.09 0.13
C HIS A 88 27.68 -12.58 0.20
N ASN A 89 26.79 -12.92 1.14
CA ASN A 89 26.40 -14.29 1.44
C ASN A 89 25.53 -14.93 0.34
N ILE A 90 24.54 -14.21 -0.23
CA ILE A 90 23.56 -14.81 -1.16
C ILE A 90 23.95 -14.74 -2.64
N ALA A 91 24.84 -13.82 -3.03
CA ALA A 91 25.20 -13.59 -4.43
C ALA A 91 26.72 -13.68 -4.67
N PHE A 92 27.51 -12.79 -4.08
CA PHE A 92 28.95 -12.70 -4.37
C PHE A 92 29.70 -14.01 -4.06
N GLN A 93 29.55 -14.56 -2.86
CA GLN A 93 30.24 -15.79 -2.45
C GLN A 93 29.78 -17.01 -3.29
N PRO A 94 28.47 -17.30 -3.46
CA PRO A 94 28.02 -18.39 -4.32
C PRO A 94 28.44 -18.24 -5.79
N VAL A 95 28.38 -17.03 -6.37
CA VAL A 95 28.82 -16.77 -7.76
C VAL A 95 30.33 -16.98 -7.91
N PHE A 96 31.13 -16.47 -6.97
CA PHE A 96 32.57 -16.65 -6.96
C PHE A 96 32.98 -18.12 -6.93
N PHE A 97 32.46 -18.91 -5.99
CA PHE A 97 32.77 -20.35 -5.90
C PHE A 97 32.18 -21.18 -7.04
N SER A 98 31.03 -20.78 -7.61
CA SER A 98 30.40 -21.53 -8.69
C SER A 98 31.01 -21.28 -10.06
N GLN A 99 31.62 -20.11 -10.32
CA GLN A 99 32.13 -19.69 -11.64
C GLN A 99 33.62 -19.29 -11.68
N GLY A 100 34.28 -19.11 -10.53
CA GLY A 100 35.70 -18.81 -10.45
C GLY A 100 36.60 -19.94 -10.97
N SER A 101 37.78 -19.58 -11.45
CA SER A 101 38.83 -20.55 -11.82
C SER A 101 39.43 -21.22 -10.58
N PRO A 102 40.02 -22.43 -10.69
CA PRO A 102 40.66 -23.09 -9.55
C PRO A 102 41.75 -22.25 -8.88
N SER A 103 42.54 -21.50 -9.65
CA SER A 103 43.60 -20.61 -9.14
C SER A 103 43.02 -19.39 -8.42
N LEU A 104 41.99 -18.74 -8.98
CA LEU A 104 41.32 -17.60 -8.34
C LEU A 104 40.64 -18.03 -7.03
N ILE A 105 40.00 -19.20 -7.01
CA ILE A 105 39.39 -19.80 -5.82
C ILE A 105 40.46 -20.15 -4.78
N ALA A 106 41.61 -20.71 -5.17
CA ALA A 106 42.70 -20.98 -4.22
C ALA A 106 43.26 -19.68 -3.59
N LYS A 107 43.34 -18.60 -4.37
CA LYS A 107 43.88 -17.29 -3.94
C LYS A 107 42.96 -16.53 -2.98
N TYR A 108 41.66 -16.41 -3.31
CA TYR A 108 40.72 -15.58 -2.52
C TYR A 108 39.62 -16.36 -1.80
N GLY A 109 39.36 -17.63 -2.15
CA GLY A 109 38.33 -18.46 -1.53
C GLY A 109 38.43 -18.55 -0.01
N PRO A 110 39.62 -18.79 0.59
CA PRO A 110 39.79 -18.78 2.04
C PRO A 110 39.42 -17.42 2.67
N LEU A 111 39.86 -16.30 2.07
CA LEU A 111 39.59 -14.94 2.55
C LEU A 111 38.10 -14.57 2.48
N ILE A 112 37.39 -15.07 1.46
CA ILE A 112 35.94 -14.91 1.34
C ILE A 112 35.24 -15.74 2.40
N ALA A 113 35.61 -17.01 2.56
CA ALA A 113 35.00 -17.91 3.55
C ALA A 113 35.19 -17.44 5.00
N THR A 114 36.33 -16.82 5.32
CA THR A 114 36.62 -16.24 6.66
C THR A 114 36.24 -14.76 6.78
N ARG A 115 35.60 -14.16 5.76
CA ARG A 115 35.19 -12.74 5.72
C ARG A 115 36.34 -11.73 5.85
N GLY A 116 37.59 -12.17 5.61
CA GLY A 116 38.73 -11.29 5.34
C GLY A 116 38.58 -10.45 4.06
N ILE A 117 37.64 -10.82 3.18
CA ILE A 117 37.13 -10.00 2.08
C ILE A 117 35.62 -9.89 2.18
N LEU A 118 35.09 -8.67 2.13
CA LEU A 118 33.65 -8.39 2.01
C LEU A 118 33.32 -8.02 0.57
N GLY A 119 32.24 -8.57 0.03
CA GLY A 119 31.99 -8.58 -1.42
C GLY A 119 30.56 -8.21 -1.83
N CYS A 120 30.42 -7.69 -3.04
CA CYS A 120 29.14 -7.37 -3.67
C CYS A 120 29.09 -7.88 -5.12
N TYR A 121 27.88 -7.93 -5.70
CA TYR A 121 27.64 -8.44 -7.06
C TYR A 121 27.15 -7.31 -7.99
N LEU A 122 28.04 -6.77 -8.81
CA LEU A 122 27.82 -5.56 -9.61
C LEU A 122 27.30 -5.90 -11.02
N GLN A 123 26.04 -6.32 -11.09
CA GLN A 123 25.34 -6.59 -12.36
C GLN A 123 24.65 -5.33 -12.89
N THR A 124 23.59 -4.88 -12.21
CA THR A 124 22.69 -3.80 -12.64
C THR A 124 23.40 -2.48 -12.87
N GLU A 125 22.99 -1.79 -13.92
CA GLU A 125 23.43 -0.44 -14.30
C GLU A 125 22.27 0.55 -14.23
N LEU A 126 22.60 1.84 -14.21
CA LEU A 126 21.63 2.94 -14.21
C LEU A 126 20.70 2.89 -15.44
N GLY A 127 21.21 2.50 -16.61
CA GLY A 127 20.42 2.27 -17.83
C GLY A 127 19.85 0.85 -18.00
N HIS A 128 20.38 -0.14 -17.28
CA HIS A 128 20.12 -1.56 -17.57
C HIS A 128 20.01 -2.45 -16.32
N GLY A 129 18.77 -2.84 -15.99
CA GLY A 129 18.47 -3.92 -15.04
C GLY A 129 18.11 -5.22 -15.74
N THR A 130 16.88 -5.30 -16.27
CA THR A 130 16.32 -6.56 -16.81
C THR A 130 17.03 -7.06 -18.07
N ASN A 131 17.47 -6.17 -18.96
CA ASN A 131 18.15 -6.53 -20.21
C ASN A 131 19.67 -6.64 -20.01
N VAL A 132 20.09 -7.65 -19.23
CA VAL A 132 21.52 -7.91 -18.91
C VAL A 132 22.39 -8.07 -20.16
N ALA A 133 21.83 -8.55 -21.27
CA ALA A 133 22.55 -8.66 -22.55
C ALA A 133 22.96 -7.31 -23.16
N ARG A 134 22.41 -6.18 -22.69
CA ARG A 134 22.71 -4.84 -23.20
C ARG A 134 23.61 -3.99 -22.30
N LEU A 135 23.98 -4.45 -21.11
CA LEU A 135 24.91 -3.77 -20.18
C LEU A 135 26.05 -3.05 -20.89
N GLU A 136 26.32 -1.81 -20.52
CA GLU A 136 27.25 -0.91 -21.17
C GLU A 136 28.68 -0.97 -20.60
N THR A 137 28.87 -1.40 -19.35
CA THR A 137 30.22 -1.57 -18.76
C THR A 137 31.03 -2.54 -19.63
N THR A 138 32.24 -2.16 -20.02
CA THR A 138 33.15 -2.99 -20.83
C THR A 138 34.29 -3.57 -20.00
N ALA A 139 34.77 -4.74 -20.42
CA ALA A 139 35.97 -5.42 -19.96
C ALA A 139 36.82 -5.80 -21.17
N THR A 140 37.75 -4.92 -21.56
CA THR A 140 38.57 -5.09 -22.77
C THR A 140 39.87 -5.82 -22.44
N PHE A 141 40.14 -6.95 -23.09
CA PHE A 141 41.37 -7.71 -22.88
C PHE A 141 42.58 -7.04 -23.55
N LEU A 142 43.68 -6.87 -22.81
CA LEU A 142 44.98 -6.42 -23.31
C LEU A 142 46.00 -7.57 -23.29
N PRO A 143 46.35 -8.17 -24.44
CA PRO A 143 47.34 -9.24 -24.53
C PRO A 143 48.73 -8.82 -24.03
N GLU A 144 49.16 -7.60 -24.35
CA GLU A 144 50.47 -7.04 -24.01
C GLU A 144 50.76 -6.92 -22.50
N THR A 145 49.75 -6.76 -21.65
CA THR A 145 49.91 -6.74 -20.18
C THR A 145 49.26 -7.92 -19.47
N GLN A 146 48.50 -8.77 -20.18
CA GLN A 146 47.65 -9.83 -19.60
C GLN A 146 46.67 -9.28 -18.56
N GLU A 147 45.97 -8.20 -18.91
CA GLU A 147 44.99 -7.51 -18.06
C GLU A 147 43.65 -7.31 -18.79
N PHE A 148 42.62 -6.99 -18.02
CA PHE A 148 41.37 -6.41 -18.53
C PHE A 148 41.26 -4.92 -18.15
N GLU A 149 40.83 -4.08 -19.09
CA GLU A 149 40.35 -2.72 -18.84
C GLU A 149 38.87 -2.74 -18.48
N ILE A 150 38.53 -2.48 -17.21
CA ILE A 150 37.14 -2.29 -16.78
C ILE A 150 36.79 -0.81 -16.90
N HIS A 151 35.75 -0.50 -17.69
CA HIS A 151 35.35 0.89 -17.94
C HIS A 151 33.83 1.07 -18.03
N SER A 152 33.35 2.18 -17.46
CA SER A 152 32.00 2.73 -17.63
C SER A 152 32.04 3.82 -18.72
N PRO A 153 31.72 3.52 -19.99
CA PRO A 153 31.84 4.48 -21.10
C PRO A 153 30.82 5.64 -21.03
N THR A 154 29.75 5.50 -20.25
CA THR A 154 28.62 6.45 -20.17
C THR A 154 28.12 6.60 -18.73
N LEU A 155 27.36 7.65 -18.44
CA LEU A 155 26.65 7.77 -17.15
C LEU A 155 25.67 6.60 -16.95
N THR A 156 24.99 6.13 -18.00
CA THR A 156 24.03 5.02 -17.93
C THR A 156 24.70 3.68 -17.65
N SER A 157 25.97 3.50 -18.02
CA SER A 157 26.80 2.34 -17.67
C SER A 157 27.26 2.27 -16.21
N SER A 158 26.97 3.30 -15.39
CA SER A 158 27.27 3.27 -13.96
C SER A 158 26.54 2.10 -13.31
N LYS A 159 27.24 1.25 -12.56
CA LYS A 159 26.59 0.23 -11.72
C LYS A 159 25.68 0.91 -10.70
N TRP A 160 24.51 0.35 -10.44
CA TRP A 160 23.48 0.93 -9.60
C TRP A 160 22.67 -0.15 -8.88
N TRP A 161 22.00 0.20 -7.77
CA TRP A 161 21.26 -0.71 -6.88
C TRP A 161 22.08 -1.76 -6.12
N ILE A 162 23.41 -1.79 -6.26
CA ILE A 162 24.21 -2.91 -5.76
C ILE A 162 24.27 -2.91 -4.22
N GLY A 163 23.66 -3.90 -3.57
CA GLY A 163 23.76 -4.05 -2.11
C GLY A 163 25.20 -4.26 -1.65
N ALA A 164 25.54 -3.67 -0.49
CA ALA A 164 26.88 -3.63 0.12
C ALA A 164 27.94 -2.76 -0.59
N LEU A 165 27.68 -2.25 -1.79
CA LEU A 165 28.68 -1.51 -2.57
C LEU A 165 29.01 -0.13 -1.95
N GLY A 166 28.01 0.59 -1.44
CA GLY A 166 28.13 2.01 -1.16
C GLY A 166 29.20 2.35 -0.12
N LYS A 167 29.32 1.52 0.91
CA LYS A 167 30.22 1.68 2.06
C LYS A 167 30.83 0.38 2.60
N THR A 168 30.26 -0.80 2.34
CA THR A 168 30.63 -2.04 3.06
C THR A 168 31.69 -2.89 2.35
N SER A 169 31.50 -3.22 1.07
CA SER A 169 32.35 -4.19 0.36
C SER A 169 33.74 -3.64 0.03
N THR A 170 34.77 -4.48 0.23
CA THR A 170 36.15 -4.22 -0.19
C THR A 170 36.44 -4.73 -1.60
N HIS A 171 35.70 -5.74 -2.06
CA HIS A 171 35.80 -6.35 -3.39
C HIS A 171 34.42 -6.51 -4.04
N GLY A 172 34.39 -6.96 -5.30
CA GLY A 172 33.16 -7.36 -5.95
C GLY A 172 33.38 -8.26 -7.15
N VAL A 173 32.26 -8.78 -7.67
CA VAL A 173 32.21 -9.44 -8.98
C VAL A 173 31.39 -8.53 -9.90
N VAL A 174 32.05 -7.94 -10.90
CA VAL A 174 31.45 -7.04 -11.89
C VAL A 174 30.99 -7.85 -13.10
N GLN A 175 29.79 -7.59 -13.58
CA GLN A 175 29.35 -8.09 -14.88
C GLN A 175 29.56 -7.01 -15.96
N ALA A 176 30.33 -7.32 -17.00
CA ALA A 176 30.71 -6.38 -18.06
C ALA A 176 30.79 -7.10 -19.42
N LYS A 177 30.61 -6.38 -20.53
CA LYS A 177 30.83 -6.90 -21.89
C LYS A 177 32.30 -7.24 -22.08
N LEU A 178 32.59 -8.51 -22.35
CA LEU A 178 33.94 -8.94 -22.71
C LEU A 178 34.26 -8.46 -24.13
N ILE A 179 35.25 -7.59 -24.28
CA ILE A 179 35.75 -7.10 -25.57
C ILE A 179 37.11 -7.75 -25.85
N LEU A 180 37.20 -8.50 -26.95
CA LEU A 180 38.44 -9.13 -27.41
C LEU A 180 39.32 -8.14 -28.19
N PRO A 181 40.62 -8.46 -28.41
CA PRO A 181 41.46 -7.75 -29.37
C PRO A 181 40.76 -7.61 -30.73
N GLY A 182 40.86 -6.43 -31.33
CA GLY A 182 40.10 -6.07 -32.54
C GLY A 182 38.65 -5.61 -32.29
N GLY A 183 38.20 -5.50 -31.02
CA GLY A 183 36.94 -4.84 -30.66
C GLY A 183 35.70 -5.73 -30.70
N LYS A 184 35.84 -7.06 -30.76
CA LYS A 184 34.72 -7.99 -30.82
C LYS A 184 34.06 -8.16 -29.45
N ASP A 185 32.79 -7.77 -29.34
CA ASP A 185 31.93 -7.99 -28.17
C ASP A 185 31.50 -9.46 -28.08
N MET A 186 31.80 -10.10 -26.94
CA MET A 186 31.40 -11.47 -26.60
C MET A 186 30.27 -11.53 -25.56
N GLY A 187 29.70 -10.38 -25.20
CA GLY A 187 28.61 -10.24 -24.25
C GLY A 187 29.03 -10.29 -22.78
N PRO A 188 28.05 -10.26 -21.86
CA PRO A 188 28.29 -10.09 -20.43
C PRO A 188 29.04 -11.26 -19.78
N HIS A 189 30.22 -10.97 -19.22
CA HIS A 189 31.08 -11.88 -18.46
C HIS A 189 31.35 -11.32 -17.05
N LEU A 190 31.86 -12.18 -16.16
CA LEU A 190 32.07 -11.86 -14.75
C LEU A 190 33.56 -11.69 -14.41
N PHE A 191 33.88 -10.61 -13.69
CA PHE A 191 35.23 -10.19 -13.36
C PHE A 191 35.35 -9.85 -11.87
N PHE A 192 36.34 -10.44 -11.20
CA PHE A 192 36.67 -10.15 -9.81
C PHE A 192 37.48 -8.84 -9.72
N ILE A 193 37.12 -7.95 -8.81
CA ILE A 193 37.77 -6.64 -8.66
C ILE A 193 37.91 -6.27 -7.19
N GLN A 194 39.03 -5.64 -6.85
CA GLN A 194 39.18 -4.93 -5.58
C GLN A 194 38.62 -3.52 -5.73
N LEU A 195 37.78 -3.10 -4.79
CA LEU A 195 37.08 -1.82 -4.81
C LEU A 195 37.71 -0.79 -3.85
N ARG A 196 38.31 -1.28 -2.75
CA ARG A 196 38.84 -0.44 -1.66
C ARG A 196 40.19 -0.97 -1.19
N ASN A 197 41.06 -0.07 -0.75
CA ASN A 197 42.29 -0.43 -0.03
C ASN A 197 41.92 -1.15 1.28
N MET A 198 42.65 -2.22 1.61
CA MET A 198 42.33 -3.10 2.75
C MET A 198 42.68 -2.49 4.12
N ASP A 199 43.57 -1.50 4.16
CA ASP A 199 44.09 -0.92 5.42
C ASP A 199 43.25 0.28 5.90
N ASN A 200 42.78 1.10 4.96
CA ASN A 200 42.10 2.38 5.24
C ASN A 200 40.71 2.52 4.57
N HIS A 201 40.25 1.49 3.85
CA HIS A 201 38.93 1.40 3.23
C HIS A 201 38.59 2.48 2.19
N LYS A 202 39.58 3.30 1.79
CA LYS A 202 39.42 4.27 0.70
C LYS A 202 39.21 3.55 -0.62
N VAL A 203 38.35 4.11 -1.46
CA VAL A 203 38.11 3.66 -2.83
C VAL A 203 39.41 3.71 -3.62
N LEU A 204 39.71 2.68 -4.42
CA LEU A 204 40.95 2.63 -5.21
C LEU A 204 40.92 3.62 -6.39
N PRO A 205 42.09 4.03 -6.92
CA PRO A 205 42.16 4.91 -8.10
C PRO A 205 41.38 4.35 -9.31
N GLY A 206 40.79 5.24 -10.11
CA GLY A 206 39.93 4.88 -11.24
C GLY A 206 38.52 4.40 -10.86
N LEU A 207 38.16 4.36 -9.58
CA LEU A 207 36.82 4.01 -9.11
C LEU A 207 36.12 5.22 -8.48
N VAL A 208 34.84 5.41 -8.82
CA VAL A 208 33.94 6.33 -8.10
C VAL A 208 32.81 5.50 -7.50
N ILE A 209 32.74 5.43 -6.16
CA ILE A 209 31.79 4.57 -5.44
C ILE A 209 31.05 5.36 -4.36
N GLY A 210 29.73 5.24 -4.31
CA GLY A 210 28.88 5.87 -3.29
C GLY A 210 27.60 5.09 -3.01
N ASP A 211 26.85 5.55 -2.03
CA ASP A 211 25.52 5.05 -1.66
C ASP A 211 24.44 5.79 -2.48
N ILE A 212 23.39 5.10 -2.94
CA ILE A 212 22.34 5.68 -3.80
C ILE A 212 21.30 6.52 -3.04
N GLY A 213 21.40 6.61 -1.71
CA GLY A 213 20.50 7.37 -0.86
C GLY A 213 19.39 6.55 -0.18
N PRO A 214 18.34 7.22 0.32
CA PRO A 214 17.19 6.57 0.95
C PRO A 214 16.34 5.80 -0.07
N LYS A 215 15.56 4.83 0.43
CA LYS A 215 14.72 3.93 -0.37
C LYS A 215 13.25 4.12 0.03
N ALA A 216 12.33 3.75 -0.86
CA ALA A 216 10.89 3.89 -0.63
C ALA A 216 10.46 3.21 0.69
N LEU A 217 9.54 3.84 1.41
CA LEU A 217 9.00 3.36 2.70
C LEU A 217 10.06 3.08 3.79
N ALA A 218 11.28 3.64 3.65
CA ALA A 218 12.47 3.29 4.44
C ALA A 218 12.83 1.78 4.42
N GLY A 219 12.36 1.04 3.40
CA GLY A 219 12.71 -0.36 3.17
C GLY A 219 14.21 -0.54 3.00
N TYR A 220 14.76 -1.63 3.54
CA TYR A 220 16.19 -1.92 3.59
C TYR A 220 17.04 -0.78 4.20
N ALA A 221 16.53 0.02 5.13
CA ALA A 221 17.26 1.15 5.72
C ALA A 221 18.72 0.85 6.15
N PRO A 222 19.05 -0.32 6.76
CA PRO A 222 20.42 -0.60 7.18
C PRO A 222 21.36 -1.04 6.06
N THR A 223 20.90 -1.21 4.81
CA THR A 223 21.77 -1.63 3.69
C THR A 223 22.22 -0.45 2.84
N ASP A 224 23.50 -0.46 2.47
CA ASP A 224 24.18 0.53 1.64
C ASP A 224 24.16 0.11 0.15
N ASN A 225 22.97 0.10 -0.45
CA ASN A 225 22.85 -0.05 -1.90
C ASN A 225 23.63 1.09 -2.58
N GLY A 226 24.58 0.74 -3.44
CA GLY A 226 25.54 1.68 -4.00
C GLY A 226 25.54 1.77 -5.51
N PHE A 227 26.30 2.75 -5.97
CA PHE A 227 26.68 2.94 -7.36
C PHE A 227 28.20 2.79 -7.53
N ALA A 228 28.64 2.43 -8.75
CA ALA A 228 30.05 2.49 -9.13
C ALA A 228 30.23 2.95 -10.59
N GLN A 229 31.26 3.75 -10.83
CA GLN A 229 31.82 4.02 -12.16
C GLN A 229 33.27 3.56 -12.21
N PHE A 230 33.68 3.04 -13.37
CA PHE A 230 35.04 2.57 -13.64
C PHE A 230 35.70 3.46 -14.70
N ASP A 231 36.80 4.11 -14.36
CA ASP A 231 37.68 4.80 -15.31
C ASP A 231 38.91 3.95 -15.60
N ARG A 232 38.82 3.16 -16.67
CA ARG A 232 39.88 2.32 -17.25
C ARG A 232 40.69 1.50 -16.23
N VAL A 233 40.00 0.89 -15.27
CA VAL A 233 40.62 0.16 -14.16
C VAL A 233 41.23 -1.14 -14.68
N ARG A 234 42.54 -1.31 -14.46
CA ARG A 234 43.26 -2.55 -14.78
C ARG A 234 42.97 -3.62 -13.73
N ILE A 235 42.65 -4.83 -14.19
CA ILE A 235 42.68 -6.04 -13.37
C ILE A 235 43.47 -7.15 -14.08
N PRO A 236 44.22 -8.02 -13.36
CA PRO A 236 44.91 -9.14 -13.99
C PRO A 236 43.94 -10.10 -14.68
N LYS A 237 44.38 -10.74 -15.77
CA LYS A 237 43.59 -11.71 -16.53
C LYS A 237 42.95 -12.82 -15.67
N GLU A 238 43.67 -13.30 -14.67
CA GLU A 238 43.22 -14.35 -13.74
C GLU A 238 41.94 -13.99 -12.96
N ASN A 239 41.59 -12.70 -12.89
CA ASN A 239 40.37 -12.22 -12.23
C ASN A 239 39.09 -12.46 -13.05
N MET A 240 39.17 -12.87 -14.32
CA MET A 240 37.99 -13.35 -15.04
C MET A 240 37.49 -14.65 -14.39
N LEU A 241 36.19 -14.75 -14.11
CA LEU A 241 35.58 -15.98 -13.58
C LEU A 241 35.45 -17.01 -14.70
N SER A 242 36.57 -17.70 -14.97
CA SER A 242 36.81 -18.43 -16.22
C SER A 242 36.47 -19.93 -16.20
N LYS A 243 35.63 -20.40 -15.26
CA LYS A 243 35.27 -21.82 -15.18
C LYS A 243 34.54 -22.34 -16.42
N PHE A 244 33.72 -21.49 -17.05
CA PHE A 244 32.92 -21.88 -18.21
C PHE A 244 33.42 -21.25 -19.51
N ALA A 245 33.73 -19.96 -19.54
CA ALA A 245 34.24 -19.26 -20.73
C ALA A 245 35.58 -18.59 -20.40
N GLN A 246 36.51 -18.53 -21.35
CA GLN A 246 37.88 -18.05 -21.09
C GLN A 246 38.41 -17.19 -22.25
N VAL A 247 39.52 -16.51 -21.99
CA VAL A 247 40.35 -15.86 -23.01
C VAL A 247 41.76 -16.47 -22.93
N THR A 248 42.35 -16.87 -24.05
CA THR A 248 43.73 -17.38 -24.13
C THR A 248 44.75 -16.25 -24.01
N ASP A 249 46.05 -16.55 -23.87
CA ASP A 249 47.07 -15.50 -23.68
C ASP A 249 47.21 -14.61 -24.93
N ASP A 250 46.98 -15.17 -26.11
CA ASP A 250 46.91 -14.49 -27.42
C ASP A 250 45.53 -13.88 -27.74
N GLY A 251 44.59 -13.89 -26.79
CA GLY A 251 43.31 -13.17 -26.91
C GLY A 251 42.18 -13.90 -27.64
N GLN A 252 42.29 -15.21 -27.87
CA GLN A 252 41.20 -16.02 -28.44
C GLN A 252 40.16 -16.39 -27.38
N TYR A 253 38.90 -16.48 -27.78
CA TYR A 253 37.80 -16.80 -26.87
C TYR A 253 37.48 -18.30 -26.84
N VAL A 254 37.51 -18.87 -25.63
CA VAL A 254 37.11 -20.26 -25.36
C VAL A 254 35.63 -20.26 -24.97
N GLN A 255 34.79 -20.88 -25.81
CA GLN A 255 33.34 -20.92 -25.58
C GLN A 255 32.94 -21.84 -24.43
N PRO A 256 31.85 -21.53 -23.70
CA PRO A 256 31.31 -22.43 -22.69
C PRO A 256 30.67 -23.67 -23.30
N PRO A 257 30.72 -24.84 -22.63
CA PRO A 257 30.08 -26.08 -23.09
C PRO A 257 28.58 -25.93 -23.38
N HIS A 258 27.92 -25.01 -22.70
CA HIS A 258 26.54 -24.61 -22.99
C HIS A 258 26.29 -23.15 -22.57
N ALA A 259 25.70 -22.35 -23.46
CA ALA A 259 25.55 -20.90 -23.30
C ALA A 259 24.72 -20.43 -22.07
N LYS A 260 23.99 -21.34 -21.41
CA LYS A 260 23.15 -21.04 -20.23
C LYS A 260 23.76 -21.44 -18.88
N LEU A 261 25.01 -21.93 -18.83
CA LEU A 261 25.66 -22.38 -17.59
C LEU A 261 25.80 -21.26 -16.53
N SER A 262 25.90 -20.00 -16.96
CA SER A 262 25.94 -18.82 -16.09
C SER A 262 24.66 -18.58 -15.27
N TYR A 263 23.53 -19.21 -15.62
CA TYR A 263 22.25 -19.01 -14.92
C TYR A 263 22.17 -19.72 -13.55
N GLY A 264 23.12 -20.59 -13.20
CA GLY A 264 23.07 -21.39 -11.96
C GLY A 264 22.88 -20.55 -10.68
N GLY A 265 23.56 -19.40 -10.57
CA GLY A 265 23.42 -18.51 -9.41
C GLY A 265 22.03 -17.86 -9.30
N MET A 266 21.51 -17.34 -10.41
CA MET A 266 20.16 -16.75 -10.50
C MET A 266 19.07 -17.78 -10.12
N LEU A 267 19.18 -19.00 -10.64
CA LEU A 267 18.24 -20.09 -10.34
C LEU A 267 18.27 -20.48 -8.85
N TYR A 268 19.45 -20.48 -8.22
CA TYR A 268 19.59 -20.71 -6.78
C TYR A 268 18.88 -19.63 -5.95
N ILE A 269 19.09 -18.35 -6.28
CA ILE A 269 18.48 -17.24 -5.53
C ILE A 269 16.95 -17.31 -5.67
N ARG A 270 16.42 -17.46 -6.90
CA ARG A 270 14.97 -17.62 -7.13
C ARG A 270 14.36 -18.79 -6.38
N ALA A 271 15.06 -19.93 -6.31
CA ALA A 271 14.57 -21.10 -5.57
C ALA A 271 14.41 -20.82 -4.05
N ASN A 272 15.36 -20.10 -3.45
CA ASN A 272 15.30 -19.72 -2.04
C ASN A 272 14.20 -18.68 -1.74
N MET A 273 13.92 -17.76 -2.68
CA MET A 273 12.87 -16.75 -2.51
C MET A 273 11.48 -17.35 -2.25
N VAL A 274 11.19 -18.54 -2.79
CA VAL A 274 9.89 -19.23 -2.61
C VAL A 274 9.65 -19.63 -1.15
N THR A 275 10.63 -20.28 -0.50
CA THR A 275 10.53 -20.60 0.94
C THR A 275 10.59 -19.33 1.81
N GLY A 276 11.38 -18.33 1.43
CA GLY A 276 11.44 -17.04 2.12
C GLY A 276 10.09 -16.31 2.14
N ALA A 277 9.36 -16.32 1.03
CA ALA A 277 8.00 -15.78 0.94
C ALA A 277 7.04 -16.48 1.90
N GLY A 278 7.07 -17.82 1.94
CA GLY A 278 6.20 -18.60 2.84
C GLY A 278 6.44 -18.30 4.33
N TRP A 279 7.69 -18.13 4.77
CA TRP A 279 8.00 -17.72 6.16
C TRP A 279 7.61 -16.28 6.47
N LEU A 280 7.60 -15.40 5.48
CA LEU A 280 7.13 -14.02 5.62
C LEU A 280 5.60 -13.96 5.74
N MET A 281 4.89 -14.70 4.89
CA MET A 281 3.43 -14.92 4.98
C MET A 281 3.08 -15.54 6.33
N ALA A 282 3.88 -16.48 6.83
CA ALA A 282 3.70 -17.07 8.16
C ALA A 282 3.73 -16.00 9.26
N LYS A 283 4.74 -15.12 9.30
CA LYS A 283 4.78 -13.99 10.25
C LYS A 283 3.56 -13.07 10.09
N ALA A 284 3.16 -12.75 8.86
CA ALA A 284 2.01 -11.90 8.57
C ALA A 284 0.68 -12.51 9.08
N ALA A 285 0.47 -13.81 8.85
CA ALA A 285 -0.66 -14.57 9.37
C ALA A 285 -0.66 -14.60 10.90
N THR A 286 0.44 -14.98 11.56
CA THR A 286 0.53 -15.05 13.02
C THR A 286 0.22 -13.71 13.69
N VAL A 287 0.80 -12.61 13.22
CA VAL A 287 0.54 -11.27 13.79
C VAL A 287 -0.93 -10.87 13.60
N SER A 288 -1.47 -10.99 12.38
CA SER A 288 -2.83 -10.53 12.08
C SER A 288 -3.93 -11.42 12.66
N LEU A 289 -3.74 -12.74 12.73
CA LEU A 289 -4.68 -13.67 13.35
C LEU A 289 -4.72 -13.51 14.88
N ARG A 290 -3.56 -13.37 15.55
CA ARG A 290 -3.49 -13.05 16.99
C ARG A 290 -4.22 -11.73 17.27
N TYR A 291 -3.91 -10.67 16.52
CA TYR A 291 -4.58 -9.37 16.67
C TYR A 291 -6.09 -9.45 16.44
N ALA A 292 -6.55 -10.04 15.33
CA ALA A 292 -7.97 -10.11 14.99
C ALA A 292 -8.79 -10.95 16.00
N THR A 293 -8.15 -11.90 16.67
CA THR A 293 -8.74 -12.69 17.75
C THR A 293 -8.89 -11.88 19.04
N VAL A 294 -7.93 -11.01 19.37
CA VAL A 294 -8.02 -10.13 20.55
C VAL A 294 -8.93 -8.92 20.29
N ARG A 295 -8.84 -8.31 19.10
CA ARG A 295 -9.57 -7.09 18.77
C ARG A 295 -11.07 -7.38 18.70
N ARG A 296 -11.84 -6.61 19.45
CA ARG A 296 -13.31 -6.54 19.37
C ARG A 296 -13.72 -5.20 18.74
N GLN A 297 -14.80 -5.20 17.96
CA GLN A 297 -15.38 -4.00 17.33
C GLN A 297 -16.75 -4.33 16.73
N GLY A 298 -17.75 -3.46 16.92
CA GLY A 298 -19.02 -3.51 16.21
C GLY A 298 -20.19 -3.93 17.10
N GLU A 299 -20.99 -4.88 16.64
CA GLU A 299 -22.16 -5.36 17.38
C GLU A 299 -21.76 -6.03 18.71
N THR A 300 -22.49 -5.70 19.77
CA THR A 300 -22.38 -6.35 21.08
C THR A 300 -22.99 -7.76 21.03
N GLY A 301 -22.29 -8.74 21.60
CA GLY A 301 -22.79 -10.09 21.81
C GLY A 301 -23.67 -10.22 23.06
N PRO A 302 -24.24 -11.42 23.31
CA PRO A 302 -25.00 -11.70 24.53
C PRO A 302 -24.19 -11.57 25.84
N ASP A 303 -22.86 -11.54 25.74
CA ASP A 303 -21.90 -11.33 26.84
C ASP A 303 -21.72 -9.84 27.20
N GLY A 304 -22.37 -8.91 26.49
CA GLY A 304 -22.20 -7.47 26.69
C GLY A 304 -20.90 -6.92 26.10
N LEU A 305 -20.12 -7.74 25.38
CA LEU A 305 -18.87 -7.34 24.73
C LEU A 305 -19.06 -7.25 23.21
N GLU A 306 -18.35 -6.34 22.54
CA GLU A 306 -18.32 -6.32 21.07
C GLU A 306 -17.75 -7.64 20.50
N LYS A 307 -18.21 -8.06 19.31
CA LYS A 307 -17.70 -9.28 18.65
C LYS A 307 -16.21 -9.19 18.33
N GLN A 308 -15.49 -10.30 18.49
CA GLN A 308 -14.09 -10.42 18.06
C GLN A 308 -14.02 -10.31 16.53
N THR A 309 -13.11 -9.47 16.02
CA THR A 309 -13.08 -9.11 14.59
C THR A 309 -12.81 -10.30 13.67
N ILE A 310 -12.07 -11.32 14.13
CA ILE A 310 -11.83 -12.57 13.40
C ILE A 310 -13.12 -13.38 13.11
N THR A 311 -14.22 -13.11 13.83
CA THR A 311 -15.51 -13.80 13.62
C THR A 311 -16.28 -13.29 12.40
N TYR A 312 -15.93 -12.11 11.87
CA TYR A 312 -16.58 -11.56 10.68
C TYR A 312 -16.11 -12.27 9.40
N PRO A 313 -17.02 -12.69 8.50
CA PRO A 313 -16.65 -13.32 7.22
C PRO A 313 -15.66 -12.52 6.39
N SER A 314 -15.81 -11.19 6.35
CA SER A 314 -14.90 -10.28 5.64
C SER A 314 -13.48 -10.21 6.23
N VAL A 315 -13.25 -10.75 7.44
CA VAL A 315 -11.94 -10.83 8.09
C VAL A 315 -11.33 -12.22 7.92
N TYR A 316 -12.07 -13.30 8.25
CA TYR A 316 -11.49 -14.64 8.12
C TYR A 316 -11.23 -15.03 6.67
N ILE A 317 -12.08 -14.62 5.71
CA ILE A 317 -11.92 -14.99 4.29
C ILE A 317 -10.70 -14.34 3.62
N ARG A 318 -10.11 -13.30 4.24
CA ARG A 318 -8.90 -12.63 3.75
C ARG A 318 -7.65 -12.90 4.59
N LEU A 319 -7.79 -13.45 5.79
CA LEU A 319 -6.65 -13.82 6.65
C LEU A 319 -6.29 -15.31 6.57
N LEU A 320 -7.28 -16.21 6.43
CA LEU A 320 -7.01 -17.63 6.30
C LEU A 320 -6.28 -18.01 5.00
N PRO A 321 -6.50 -17.37 3.83
CA PRO A 321 -5.68 -17.63 2.65
C PRO A 321 -4.18 -17.36 2.88
N ILE A 322 -3.82 -16.33 3.65
CA ILE A 322 -2.43 -16.00 3.97
C ILE A 322 -1.77 -17.13 4.78
N LEU A 323 -2.51 -17.74 5.71
CA LEU A 323 -2.06 -18.91 6.46
C LEU A 323 -1.85 -20.12 5.53
N SER A 324 -2.77 -20.34 4.58
CA SER A 324 -2.65 -21.39 3.57
C SER A 324 -1.45 -21.17 2.63
N HIS A 325 -1.22 -19.94 2.18
CA HIS A 325 -0.07 -19.54 1.38
C HIS A 325 1.24 -19.83 2.13
N ALA A 326 1.33 -19.47 3.41
CA ALA A 326 2.50 -19.72 4.23
C ALA A 326 2.92 -21.20 4.23
N TYR A 327 2.00 -22.12 4.55
CA TYR A 327 2.29 -23.55 4.54
C TYR A 327 2.69 -24.08 3.15
N VAL A 328 1.94 -23.68 2.12
CA VAL A 328 2.18 -24.13 0.74
C VAL A 328 3.54 -23.64 0.23
N PHE A 329 3.86 -22.35 0.35
CA PHE A 329 5.10 -21.78 -0.18
C PHE A 329 6.36 -22.24 0.59
N ILE A 330 6.26 -22.49 1.91
CA ILE A 330 7.36 -23.14 2.66
C ILE A 330 7.68 -24.51 2.07
N GLN A 331 6.66 -25.35 1.82
CA GLN A 331 6.86 -26.70 1.32
C GLN A 331 7.25 -26.74 -0.16
N LEU A 332 6.63 -25.92 -1.02
CA LEU A 332 7.00 -25.79 -2.44
C LEU A 332 8.47 -25.39 -2.60
N GLY A 333 8.93 -24.37 -1.87
CA GLY A 333 10.32 -23.91 -1.98
C GLY A 333 11.32 -24.97 -1.48
N ARG A 334 10.97 -25.77 -0.48
CA ARG A 334 11.79 -26.92 -0.04
C ARG A 334 11.89 -28.00 -1.12
N SER A 335 10.78 -28.34 -1.78
CA SER A 335 10.79 -29.26 -2.93
C SER A 335 11.57 -28.70 -4.11
N LEU A 336 11.43 -27.40 -4.39
CA LEU A 336 12.17 -26.70 -5.45
C LEU A 336 13.69 -26.71 -5.20
N LEU A 337 14.14 -26.48 -3.96
CA LEU A 337 15.55 -26.54 -3.58
C LEU A 337 16.12 -27.97 -3.72
N LYS A 338 15.36 -29.01 -3.38
CA LYS A 338 15.75 -30.41 -3.66
C LYS A 338 15.96 -30.64 -5.16
N SER A 339 15.02 -30.17 -5.99
CA SER A 339 15.11 -30.27 -7.46
C SER A 339 16.26 -29.44 -8.04
N PHE A 340 16.52 -28.25 -7.50
CA PHE A 340 17.67 -27.41 -7.87
C PHE A 340 19.00 -28.10 -7.56
N ASN A 341 19.12 -28.72 -6.38
CA ASN A 341 20.32 -29.47 -6.00
C ASN A 341 20.52 -30.72 -6.88
N ALA A 342 19.44 -31.42 -7.25
CA ALA A 342 19.50 -32.54 -8.19
C ALA A 342 19.93 -32.11 -9.61
N MET A 343 19.36 -31.00 -10.12
CA MET A 343 19.78 -30.39 -11.38
C MET A 343 21.27 -29.99 -11.33
N SER A 344 21.71 -29.32 -10.26
CA SER A 344 23.09 -28.84 -10.12
C SER A 344 24.12 -29.97 -10.14
N LYS A 345 23.78 -31.13 -9.55
CA LYS A 345 24.61 -32.36 -9.64
C LYS A 345 24.73 -32.88 -11.07
N ARG A 346 23.62 -32.93 -11.84
CA ARG A 346 23.62 -33.34 -13.26
C ARG A 346 24.38 -32.35 -14.15
N LEU A 347 24.25 -31.05 -13.86
CA LEU A 347 24.94 -29.98 -14.57
C LEU A 347 26.47 -30.06 -14.40
N ALA A 348 26.95 -30.52 -13.23
CA ALA A 348 28.37 -30.76 -13.00
C ALA A 348 28.94 -31.91 -13.87
N SER A 349 28.11 -32.85 -14.32
CA SER A 349 28.46 -33.87 -15.33
C SER A 349 28.14 -33.45 -16.78
N GLY A 350 27.88 -32.16 -17.04
CA GLY A 350 27.60 -31.63 -18.38
C GLY A 350 26.16 -31.79 -18.88
N ASP A 351 25.26 -32.38 -18.09
CA ASP A 351 23.87 -32.59 -18.48
C ASP A 351 23.01 -31.34 -18.23
N THR A 352 22.51 -30.76 -19.32
CA THR A 352 21.72 -29.52 -19.33
C THR A 352 20.22 -29.73 -19.48
N SER A 353 19.75 -30.99 -19.55
CA SER A 353 18.36 -31.35 -19.86
C SER A 353 17.32 -30.70 -18.92
N LEU A 354 17.62 -30.63 -17.63
CA LEU A 354 16.74 -30.05 -16.61
C LEU A 354 16.78 -28.51 -16.53
N LEU A 355 17.72 -27.85 -17.22
CA LEU A 355 17.97 -26.42 -17.05
C LEU A 355 16.82 -25.54 -17.58
N ALA A 356 16.18 -25.96 -18.67
CA ALA A 356 15.03 -25.24 -19.23
C ALA A 356 13.78 -25.34 -18.32
N GLU A 357 13.53 -26.54 -17.79
CA GLU A 357 12.45 -26.82 -16.83
C GLU A 357 12.66 -26.01 -15.54
N MET A 358 13.85 -26.09 -14.94
CA MET A 358 14.17 -25.34 -13.72
C MET A 358 14.01 -23.83 -13.93
N HIS A 359 14.40 -23.30 -15.10
CA HIS A 359 14.26 -21.90 -15.41
C HIS A 359 12.80 -21.45 -15.55
N ALA A 360 11.94 -22.23 -16.22
CA ALA A 360 10.51 -21.93 -16.30
C ALA A 360 9.86 -21.95 -14.91
N THR A 361 10.07 -23.04 -14.16
CA THR A 361 9.47 -23.25 -12.83
C THR A 361 9.95 -22.24 -11.79
N THR A 362 11.25 -21.95 -11.71
CA THR A 362 11.76 -20.91 -10.76
C THR A 362 11.31 -19.50 -11.13
N SER A 363 11.10 -19.19 -12.41
CA SER A 363 10.60 -17.88 -12.84
C SER A 363 9.13 -17.69 -12.43
N GLY A 364 8.25 -18.64 -12.79
CA GLY A 364 6.85 -18.59 -12.39
C GLY A 364 6.66 -18.59 -10.87
N LEU A 365 7.35 -19.49 -10.16
CA LEU A 365 7.25 -19.55 -8.69
C LEU A 365 7.80 -18.29 -8.01
N LYS A 366 8.85 -17.64 -8.55
CA LYS A 366 9.32 -16.34 -8.03
C LYS A 366 8.26 -15.26 -8.22
N VAL A 367 7.62 -15.19 -9.39
CA VAL A 367 6.54 -14.22 -9.66
C VAL A 367 5.38 -14.43 -8.70
N MET A 368 4.88 -15.66 -8.56
CA MET A 368 3.77 -15.98 -7.66
C MET A 368 4.12 -15.70 -6.19
N ALA A 369 5.28 -16.17 -5.71
CA ALA A 369 5.72 -16.00 -4.33
C ALA A 369 5.88 -14.51 -3.94
N SER A 370 6.53 -13.71 -4.80
CA SER A 370 6.71 -12.27 -4.55
C SER A 370 5.41 -11.48 -4.63
N SER A 371 4.57 -11.76 -5.64
CA SER A 371 3.30 -11.06 -5.82
C SER A 371 2.32 -11.34 -4.68
N LEU A 372 2.18 -12.62 -4.28
CA LEU A 372 1.35 -13.00 -3.14
C LEU A 372 1.94 -12.47 -1.82
N GLY A 373 3.25 -12.56 -1.59
CA GLY A 373 3.84 -12.09 -0.33
C GLY A 373 3.67 -10.57 -0.12
N VAL A 374 3.74 -9.76 -1.18
CA VAL A 374 3.43 -8.32 -1.14
C VAL A 374 1.94 -8.08 -0.89
N HIS A 375 1.05 -8.81 -1.58
CA HIS A 375 -0.40 -8.71 -1.40
C HIS A 375 -0.82 -9.07 0.04
N ASP A 376 -0.38 -10.24 0.51
CA ASP A 376 -0.74 -10.81 1.80
C ASP A 376 -0.28 -9.96 2.97
N LEU A 377 0.94 -9.39 2.92
CA LEU A 377 1.42 -8.47 3.94
C LEU A 377 0.53 -7.23 4.06
N GLU A 378 0.08 -6.66 2.94
CA GLU A 378 -0.82 -5.51 2.95
C GLU A 378 -2.24 -5.88 3.39
N VAL A 379 -2.75 -7.06 3.01
CA VAL A 379 -4.04 -7.58 3.50
C VAL A 379 -4.01 -7.84 5.01
N ALA A 380 -2.93 -8.44 5.52
CA ALA A 380 -2.71 -8.65 6.95
C ALA A 380 -2.61 -7.30 7.69
N ARG A 381 -1.85 -6.34 7.16
CA ARG A 381 -1.71 -4.98 7.71
C ARG A 381 -3.06 -4.26 7.79
N ARG A 382 -3.82 -4.22 6.68
CA ARG A 382 -5.17 -3.62 6.61
C ARG A 382 -6.16 -4.32 7.54
N SER A 383 -6.00 -5.62 7.76
CA SER A 383 -6.87 -6.39 8.67
C SER A 383 -6.72 -6.00 10.14
N MET A 384 -5.62 -5.35 10.52
CA MET A 384 -5.42 -4.81 11.87
C MET A 384 -5.97 -3.38 12.04
N GLY A 385 -6.59 -2.81 11.01
CA GLY A 385 -7.17 -1.45 11.04
C GLY A 385 -6.12 -0.36 11.28
N GLY A 386 -6.50 0.71 11.98
CA GLY A 386 -5.62 1.86 12.24
C GLY A 386 -4.35 1.49 13.03
N HIS A 387 -4.42 0.55 13.99
CA HIS A 387 -3.24 0.08 14.71
C HIS A 387 -2.23 -0.61 13.79
N GLY A 388 -2.70 -1.28 12.72
CA GLY A 388 -1.84 -1.87 11.68
C GLY A 388 -1.01 -0.86 10.87
N TYR A 389 -1.27 0.44 10.98
CA TYR A 389 -0.45 1.49 10.37
C TYR A 389 0.72 1.95 11.27
N SER A 390 0.73 1.59 12.56
CA SER A 390 1.86 1.87 13.45
C SER A 390 3.10 1.03 13.09
N ALA A 391 4.30 1.61 13.21
CA ALA A 391 5.54 0.85 13.10
C ALA A 391 5.60 -0.32 14.11
N PHE A 392 5.00 -0.16 15.29
CA PHE A 392 4.91 -1.20 16.33
C PHE A 392 3.99 -2.38 15.95
N ALA A 393 3.25 -2.30 14.85
CA ALA A 393 2.55 -3.46 14.27
C ALA A 393 3.51 -4.46 13.60
N GLY A 394 4.76 -4.07 13.33
CA GLY A 394 5.81 -4.91 12.72
C GLY A 394 5.64 -5.13 11.21
N LEU A 395 4.41 -5.34 10.72
CA LEU A 395 4.16 -5.72 9.32
C LEU A 395 4.46 -4.61 8.30
N GLY A 396 4.27 -3.33 8.65
CA GLY A 396 4.52 -2.22 7.71
C GLY A 396 5.98 -2.15 7.23
N ARG A 397 6.93 -2.44 8.12
CA ARG A 397 8.36 -2.54 7.80
C ARG A 397 8.69 -3.82 7.04
N LEU A 398 8.10 -4.96 7.40
CA LEU A 398 8.25 -6.20 6.63
C LEU A 398 7.74 -6.05 5.19
N TYR A 399 6.66 -5.30 4.99
CA TYR A 399 6.17 -4.89 3.67
C TYR A 399 7.19 -4.02 2.93
N ALA A 400 7.73 -2.98 3.57
CA ALA A 400 8.74 -2.11 2.97
C ALA A 400 10.03 -2.87 2.57
N ASP A 401 10.47 -3.81 3.40
CA ASP A 401 11.64 -4.67 3.13
C ASP A 401 11.34 -5.74 2.07
N TYR A 402 10.09 -6.20 1.91
CA TYR A 402 9.75 -7.23 0.92
C TYR A 402 9.29 -6.70 -0.44
N LEU A 403 8.75 -5.48 -0.48
CA LEU A 403 8.21 -4.86 -1.69
C LEU A 403 9.17 -4.91 -2.91
N PRO A 404 10.50 -4.72 -2.79
CA PRO A 404 11.42 -4.84 -3.92
C PRO A 404 11.48 -6.23 -4.58
N SER A 405 10.95 -7.29 -3.93
CA SER A 405 11.02 -8.68 -4.42
C SER A 405 10.24 -8.92 -5.71
N VAL A 406 9.24 -8.10 -6.05
CA VAL A 406 8.56 -8.15 -7.36
C VAL A 406 9.41 -7.57 -8.50
N THR A 407 10.52 -6.89 -8.18
CA THR A 407 11.40 -6.21 -9.14
C THR A 407 12.80 -6.83 -9.23
N TYR A 408 13.45 -7.16 -8.10
CA TYR A 408 14.77 -7.77 -8.14
C TYR A 408 14.73 -9.25 -8.57
N GLU A 409 15.88 -9.79 -8.98
CA GLU A 409 16.02 -11.13 -9.59
C GLU A 409 15.15 -11.35 -10.85
N GLY A 410 14.77 -10.26 -11.51
CA GLY A 410 13.93 -10.22 -12.69
C GLY A 410 12.58 -9.61 -12.37
N ASP A 411 12.24 -8.54 -13.07
CA ASP A 411 10.93 -7.90 -13.02
C ASP A 411 9.81 -8.92 -13.34
N ASN A 412 8.74 -8.93 -12.53
CA ASN A 412 7.71 -9.95 -12.63
C ASN A 412 7.03 -9.99 -14.02
N PHE A 413 6.70 -8.83 -14.62
CA PHE A 413 6.06 -8.77 -15.94
C PHE A 413 6.96 -9.29 -17.07
N VAL A 414 8.28 -9.13 -16.94
CA VAL A 414 9.24 -9.70 -17.89
C VAL A 414 9.52 -11.19 -17.63
N LEU A 415 9.41 -11.66 -16.39
CA LEU A 415 9.51 -13.09 -16.07
C LEU A 415 8.30 -13.89 -16.56
N ASP A 416 7.10 -13.30 -16.56
CA ASP A 416 5.91 -13.91 -17.19
C ASP A 416 6.19 -14.31 -18.64
N GLN A 417 6.84 -13.43 -19.43
CA GLN A 417 7.22 -13.71 -20.80
C GLN A 417 8.18 -14.92 -20.93
N GLN A 418 9.01 -15.20 -19.89
CA GLN A 418 9.90 -16.37 -19.88
C GLN A 418 9.10 -17.66 -19.69
N VAL A 419 8.06 -17.63 -18.83
CA VAL A 419 7.12 -18.75 -18.62
C VAL A 419 6.28 -18.99 -19.88
N VAL A 420 5.74 -17.93 -20.48
CA VAL A 420 4.93 -17.99 -21.71
C VAL A 420 5.71 -18.57 -22.88
N ARG A 421 6.94 -18.10 -23.10
CA ARG A 421 7.83 -18.65 -24.16
C ARG A 421 8.16 -20.13 -23.94
N ALA A 422 8.27 -20.58 -22.69
CA ALA A 422 8.45 -22.00 -22.38
C ALA A 422 7.17 -22.80 -22.69
N ALA A 423 5.99 -22.32 -22.24
CA ALA A 423 4.70 -22.94 -22.49
C ALA A 423 4.38 -23.07 -23.98
N LEU A 424 4.53 -21.99 -24.76
CA LEU A 424 4.35 -22.00 -26.22
C LEU A 424 5.33 -22.94 -26.93
N LYS A 425 6.57 -23.04 -26.45
CA LYS A 425 7.55 -24.00 -26.99
C LYS A 425 7.11 -25.44 -26.76
N SER A 426 6.64 -25.78 -25.56
CA SER A 426 6.12 -27.13 -25.25
C SER A 426 4.85 -27.44 -26.05
N PHE A 427 3.92 -26.48 -26.17
CA PHE A 427 2.73 -26.61 -27.02
C PHE A 427 3.11 -26.91 -28.47
N LYS A 428 4.01 -26.10 -29.06
CA LYS A 428 4.46 -26.31 -30.43
C LYS A 428 5.16 -27.66 -30.59
N ALA A 429 5.99 -28.08 -29.64
CA ALA A 429 6.66 -29.38 -29.69
C ALA A 429 5.66 -30.55 -29.68
N LEU A 430 4.63 -30.48 -28.82
CA LEU A 430 3.59 -31.50 -28.71
C LEU A 430 2.81 -31.68 -30.03
N PHE A 431 2.37 -30.57 -30.64
CA PHE A 431 1.54 -30.58 -31.84
C PHE A 431 2.31 -30.57 -33.17
N SER A 432 3.65 -30.48 -33.15
CA SER A 432 4.48 -30.70 -34.35
C SER A 432 4.76 -32.20 -34.62
N SER A 433 4.47 -33.08 -33.66
CA SER A 433 4.57 -34.53 -33.85
C SER A 433 3.38 -35.06 -34.67
N PRO A 434 3.58 -35.94 -35.67
CA PRO A 434 2.48 -36.63 -36.36
C PRO A 434 1.58 -37.44 -35.42
N ILE A 435 2.15 -37.89 -34.30
CA ILE A 435 1.42 -38.53 -33.19
C ILE A 435 1.80 -37.77 -31.91
N PRO A 436 0.99 -36.78 -31.48
CA PRO A 436 1.21 -36.07 -30.22
C PRO A 436 1.19 -37.04 -29.04
N SER A 437 2.17 -36.94 -28.13
CA SER A 437 2.29 -37.83 -26.98
C SER A 437 2.68 -37.08 -25.72
N ALA A 438 1.90 -37.28 -24.66
CA ALA A 438 2.16 -36.70 -23.33
C ALA A 438 3.51 -37.14 -22.73
N ALA A 439 4.10 -38.25 -23.18
CA ALA A 439 5.42 -38.70 -22.74
C ALA A 439 6.57 -37.74 -23.11
N THR A 440 6.31 -36.76 -23.99
CA THR A 440 7.27 -35.71 -24.37
C THR A 440 7.20 -34.45 -23.49
N LEU A 441 6.20 -34.36 -22.60
CA LEU A 441 5.96 -33.20 -21.74
C LEU A 441 6.81 -33.27 -20.47
N SER A 442 7.23 -32.09 -19.99
CA SER A 442 7.87 -31.92 -18.69
C SER A 442 6.82 -31.69 -17.59
N PRO A 443 7.17 -31.82 -16.29
CA PRO A 443 6.24 -31.54 -15.19
C PRO A 443 5.57 -30.16 -15.29
N SER A 444 6.31 -29.10 -15.64
CA SER A 444 5.78 -27.74 -15.85
C SER A 444 4.88 -27.58 -17.08
N SER A 445 4.83 -28.54 -18.00
CA SER A 445 4.02 -28.51 -19.22
C SER A 445 3.01 -29.65 -19.34
N ASN A 446 2.91 -30.53 -18.34
CA ASN A 446 2.06 -31.72 -18.34
C ASN A 446 0.55 -31.44 -18.43
N TYR A 447 0.10 -30.22 -18.08
CA TYR A 447 -1.29 -29.79 -18.26
C TYR A 447 -1.72 -29.85 -19.75
N LEU A 448 -0.78 -29.71 -20.70
CA LEU A 448 -1.05 -29.79 -22.13
C LEU A 448 -1.56 -31.16 -22.60
N ARG A 449 -1.36 -32.23 -21.80
CA ARG A 449 -1.92 -33.56 -22.10
C ARG A 449 -3.44 -33.55 -22.24
N LEU A 450 -4.12 -32.61 -21.55
CA LEU A 450 -5.57 -32.47 -21.57
C LEU A 450 -6.10 -32.03 -22.94
N LEU A 451 -5.24 -31.48 -23.80
CA LEU A 451 -5.60 -31.16 -25.19
C LEU A 451 -5.57 -32.38 -26.13
N LEU A 452 -5.14 -33.54 -25.63
CA LEU A 452 -5.09 -34.80 -26.40
C LEU A 452 -6.33 -35.66 -26.12
N PRO A 453 -6.92 -36.33 -27.13
CA PRO A 453 -7.97 -37.32 -26.91
C PRO A 453 -7.51 -38.44 -25.94
N PRO A 454 -8.42 -39.01 -25.13
CA PRO A 454 -9.87 -38.77 -25.07
C PRO A 454 -10.27 -37.73 -23.99
N HIS A 455 -9.36 -36.88 -23.51
CA HIS A 455 -9.66 -35.96 -22.40
C HIS A 455 -10.75 -34.95 -22.77
N VAL A 456 -11.76 -34.84 -21.90
CA VAL A 456 -12.83 -33.82 -21.95
C VAL A 456 -13.01 -33.21 -20.56
N PRO A 457 -13.44 -31.94 -20.44
CA PRO A 457 -13.84 -31.37 -19.16
C PRO A 457 -14.97 -32.20 -18.53
N GLN A 458 -14.86 -32.49 -17.23
CA GLN A 458 -15.86 -33.27 -16.50
C GLN A 458 -17.06 -32.42 -16.10
N GLU A 459 -18.25 -33.04 -15.99
CA GLU A 459 -19.42 -32.41 -15.39
C GLU A 459 -19.16 -32.12 -13.90
N ILE A 460 -19.56 -30.93 -13.43
CA ILE A 460 -19.32 -30.47 -12.06
C ILE A 460 -20.65 -30.32 -11.35
N LYS A 461 -20.75 -30.87 -10.15
CA LYS A 461 -21.90 -30.78 -9.25
C LYS A 461 -21.48 -30.08 -7.97
N ASP A 462 -22.42 -29.58 -7.18
CA ASP A 462 -22.12 -28.92 -5.90
C ASP A 462 -21.29 -29.83 -4.96
N THR A 463 -21.51 -31.15 -5.02
CA THR A 463 -20.72 -32.15 -4.29
C THR A 463 -19.30 -32.32 -4.80
N SER A 464 -19.03 -32.08 -6.09
CA SER A 464 -17.70 -32.20 -6.70
C SER A 464 -16.69 -31.24 -6.07
N TRP A 465 -17.14 -30.11 -5.52
CA TRP A 465 -16.33 -29.19 -4.72
C TRP A 465 -15.87 -29.76 -3.36
N HIS A 466 -15.98 -31.06 -3.10
CA HIS A 466 -15.33 -31.72 -1.95
C HIS A 466 -14.07 -32.49 -2.35
N ASP A 467 -13.82 -32.70 -3.64
CA ASP A 467 -12.65 -33.40 -4.17
C ASP A 467 -11.53 -32.39 -4.56
N PRO A 468 -10.34 -32.47 -3.95
CA PRO A 468 -9.18 -31.68 -4.37
C PRO A 468 -8.77 -31.91 -5.82
N ALA A 469 -8.99 -33.10 -6.38
CA ALA A 469 -8.61 -33.43 -7.76
C ALA A 469 -9.39 -32.62 -8.80
N LEU A 470 -10.64 -32.21 -8.50
CA LEU A 470 -11.40 -31.26 -9.31
C LEU A 470 -10.64 -29.94 -9.46
N ALA A 471 -10.21 -29.35 -8.34
CA ALA A 471 -9.56 -28.03 -8.34
C ALA A 471 -8.23 -28.06 -9.12
N ILE A 472 -7.44 -29.13 -8.96
CA ILE A 472 -6.21 -29.35 -9.74
C ILE A 472 -6.52 -29.45 -11.23
N THR A 473 -7.48 -30.33 -11.60
CA THR A 473 -7.85 -30.57 -13.00
C THR A 473 -8.41 -29.32 -13.68
N LEU A 474 -9.17 -28.48 -12.96
CA LEU A 474 -9.66 -27.18 -13.46
C LEU A 474 -8.53 -26.19 -13.73
N LEU A 475 -7.55 -26.09 -12.83
CA LEU A 475 -6.39 -25.21 -13.02
C LEU A 475 -5.52 -25.69 -14.19
N GLU A 476 -5.34 -27.00 -14.36
CA GLU A 476 -4.68 -27.56 -15.54
C GLU A 476 -5.45 -27.31 -16.84
N TRP A 477 -6.79 -27.48 -16.86
CA TRP A 477 -7.61 -27.15 -18.03
C TRP A 477 -7.52 -25.67 -18.39
N ARG A 478 -7.56 -24.77 -17.40
CA ARG A 478 -7.40 -23.32 -17.59
C ARG A 478 -6.05 -22.99 -18.24
N ALA A 479 -4.95 -23.56 -17.74
CA ALA A 479 -3.63 -23.40 -18.34
C ALA A 479 -3.58 -23.96 -19.77
N ALA A 480 -4.17 -25.13 -20.00
CA ALA A 480 -4.21 -25.78 -21.31
C ALA A 480 -4.96 -24.93 -22.35
N ARG A 481 -6.11 -24.38 -21.98
CA ARG A 481 -6.95 -23.54 -22.86
C ARG A 481 -6.30 -22.18 -23.15
N LEU A 482 -5.78 -21.48 -22.15
CA LEU A 482 -5.08 -20.20 -22.35
C LEU A 482 -3.85 -20.36 -23.25
N VAL A 483 -3.07 -21.42 -23.08
CA VAL A 483 -1.90 -21.68 -23.93
C VAL A 483 -2.30 -22.09 -25.35
N GLN A 484 -3.38 -22.86 -25.52
CA GLN A 484 -3.96 -23.19 -26.83
C GLN A 484 -4.46 -21.93 -27.57
N GLU A 485 -5.19 -21.06 -26.87
CA GLU A 485 -5.73 -19.82 -27.43
C GLU A 485 -4.63 -18.83 -27.79
N HIS A 486 -3.66 -18.60 -26.90
CA HIS A 486 -2.52 -17.73 -27.18
C HIS A 486 -1.65 -18.29 -28.32
N ALA A 487 -1.42 -19.61 -28.38
CA ALA A 487 -0.72 -20.23 -29.50
C ALA A 487 -1.48 -20.06 -30.84
N ARG A 488 -2.81 -20.11 -30.83
CA ARG A 488 -3.66 -19.82 -32.01
C ARG A 488 -3.52 -18.36 -32.45
N THR A 489 -3.61 -17.43 -31.49
CA THR A 489 -3.46 -15.98 -31.71
C THR A 489 -2.11 -15.67 -32.37
N VAL A 490 -1.00 -16.17 -31.78
CA VAL A 490 0.37 -16.01 -32.31
C VAL A 490 0.55 -16.66 -33.68
N ALA A 491 -0.04 -17.84 -33.92
CA ALA A 491 0.05 -18.52 -35.21
C ALA A 491 -0.70 -17.80 -36.33
N ASN A 492 -1.88 -17.24 -36.00
CA ASN A 492 -2.73 -16.49 -36.93
C ASN A 492 -2.28 -15.03 -37.13
N LYS A 493 -1.36 -14.53 -36.29
CA LYS A 493 -0.99 -13.10 -36.19
C LYS A 493 -2.20 -12.21 -35.86
N GLU A 494 -3.09 -12.73 -35.02
CA GLU A 494 -4.17 -11.94 -34.42
C GLU A 494 -3.60 -10.95 -33.39
N GLU A 495 -4.37 -9.92 -33.06
CA GLU A 495 -3.97 -8.93 -32.05
C GLU A 495 -3.90 -9.58 -30.65
N GLU A 496 -2.80 -9.35 -29.94
CA GLU A 496 -2.58 -9.90 -28.59
C GLU A 496 -3.12 -8.93 -27.52
N ASP A 497 -3.89 -9.45 -26.55
CA ASP A 497 -4.31 -8.66 -25.40
C ASP A 497 -3.09 -8.27 -24.52
N ALA A 498 -3.05 -7.02 -24.05
CA ALA A 498 -1.88 -6.49 -23.33
C ALA A 498 -1.54 -7.23 -22.01
N SER A 499 -2.46 -8.02 -21.48
CA SER A 499 -2.32 -8.82 -20.25
C SER A 499 -2.07 -10.31 -20.51
N VAL A 500 -2.04 -10.75 -21.78
CA VAL A 500 -2.01 -12.18 -22.15
C VAL A 500 -0.83 -12.91 -21.52
N ASN A 501 0.33 -12.25 -21.44
CA ASN A 501 1.52 -12.83 -20.82
C ASN A 501 1.30 -13.11 -19.32
N GLN A 502 0.73 -12.16 -18.58
CA GLN A 502 0.41 -12.30 -17.15
C GLN A 502 -0.63 -13.40 -16.93
N ARG A 503 -1.72 -13.39 -17.71
CA ARG A 503 -2.81 -14.37 -17.61
C ARG A 503 -2.31 -15.80 -17.87
N VAL A 504 -1.57 -16.00 -18.96
CA VAL A 504 -0.99 -17.30 -19.33
C VAL A 504 0.07 -17.75 -18.32
N ALA A 505 1.01 -16.88 -17.93
CA ALA A 505 2.07 -17.24 -16.97
C ALA A 505 1.50 -17.60 -15.59
N LYS A 506 0.52 -16.83 -15.10
CA LYS A 506 -0.22 -17.11 -13.86
C LYS A 506 -0.90 -18.47 -13.95
N ALA A 507 -1.69 -18.72 -14.99
CA ALA A 507 -2.40 -20.00 -15.15
C ALA A 507 -1.47 -21.21 -15.24
N VAL A 508 -0.39 -21.13 -16.04
CA VAL A 508 0.62 -22.19 -16.17
C VAL A 508 1.31 -22.47 -14.82
N THR A 509 1.66 -21.42 -14.09
CA THR A 509 2.30 -21.56 -12.77
C THR A 509 1.33 -22.13 -11.73
N GLU A 510 0.07 -21.69 -11.74
CA GLU A 510 -0.98 -22.18 -10.84
C GLU A 510 -1.32 -23.65 -11.11
N ALA A 511 -1.37 -24.09 -12.38
CA ALA A 511 -1.49 -25.51 -12.73
C ALA A 511 -0.32 -26.35 -12.21
N PHE A 512 0.92 -25.89 -12.39
CA PHE A 512 2.09 -26.56 -11.84
C PHE A 512 2.03 -26.65 -10.31
N ILE A 513 1.74 -25.53 -9.64
CA ILE A 513 1.60 -25.49 -8.18
C ILE A 513 0.48 -26.44 -7.72
N ALA A 514 -0.66 -26.48 -8.39
CA ALA A 514 -1.79 -27.30 -8.01
C ALA A 514 -1.44 -28.80 -8.02
N VAL A 515 -0.69 -29.27 -9.02
CA VAL A 515 -0.17 -30.64 -9.06
C VAL A 515 0.80 -30.91 -7.90
N GLN A 516 1.73 -29.98 -7.61
CA GLN A 516 2.65 -30.12 -6.46
C GLN A 516 1.89 -30.17 -5.12
N VAL A 517 0.84 -29.36 -4.96
CA VAL A 517 -0.05 -29.37 -3.79
C VAL A 517 -0.80 -30.69 -3.70
N GLY A 518 -1.30 -31.23 -4.81
CA GLY A 518 -1.91 -32.57 -4.86
C GLY A 518 -0.97 -33.66 -4.35
N SER A 519 0.30 -33.64 -4.74
CA SER A 519 1.31 -34.57 -4.21
C SER A 519 1.54 -34.40 -2.70
N ILE A 520 1.65 -33.16 -2.21
CA ILE A 520 1.79 -32.85 -0.77
C ILE A 520 0.63 -33.45 0.05
N MET A 521 -0.59 -33.44 -0.51
CA MET A 521 -1.78 -33.99 0.15
C MET A 521 -1.85 -35.53 0.14
N GLN A 522 -1.15 -36.20 -0.77
CA GLN A 522 -1.19 -37.67 -0.93
C GLN A 522 -0.15 -38.42 -0.08
N ASP A 523 0.99 -37.79 0.24
CA ASP A 523 2.16 -38.42 0.90
C ASP A 523 1.98 -38.74 2.42
N ILE A 524 0.74 -38.96 2.90
CA ILE A 524 0.44 -38.97 4.34
C ILE A 524 -0.31 -40.25 4.80
N PRO A 525 0.36 -41.18 5.50
CA PRO A 525 -0.35 -42.12 6.34
C PRO A 525 -0.97 -41.37 7.55
N LEU A 526 -2.31 -41.36 7.63
CA LEU A 526 -3.08 -40.74 8.72
C LEU A 526 -3.02 -41.54 10.05
N THR A 527 -2.12 -42.52 10.15
CA THR A 527 -1.94 -43.37 11.33
C THR A 527 -1.01 -42.71 12.35
N GLY A 528 -1.50 -42.49 13.57
CA GLY A 528 -0.72 -41.91 14.67
C GLY A 528 -1.61 -41.42 15.82
N PRO A 529 -1.02 -41.00 16.96
CA PRO A 529 -1.78 -40.47 18.08
C PRO A 529 -2.59 -39.24 17.67
N THR A 530 -3.86 -39.19 18.09
CA THR A 530 -4.94 -38.37 17.50
C THR A 530 -4.58 -36.91 17.24
N ARG A 531 -3.84 -36.25 18.15
CA ARG A 531 -3.43 -34.85 17.97
C ARG A 531 -2.49 -34.65 16.78
N HIS A 532 -1.52 -35.53 16.56
CA HIS A 532 -0.56 -35.42 15.46
C HIS A 532 -1.23 -35.66 14.10
N ALA A 533 -2.14 -36.65 14.05
CA ALA A 533 -2.97 -36.91 12.87
C ALA A 533 -3.86 -35.70 12.53
N VAL A 534 -4.47 -35.06 13.55
CA VAL A 534 -5.25 -33.83 13.36
C VAL A 534 -4.41 -32.69 12.82
N TYR A 535 -3.25 -32.35 13.41
CA TYR A 535 -2.43 -31.25 12.88
C TYR A 535 -1.91 -31.53 11.46
N LYS A 536 -1.55 -32.77 11.12
CA LYS A 536 -1.22 -33.17 9.74
C LYS A 536 -2.40 -32.97 8.78
N LEU A 537 -3.61 -33.38 9.18
CA LEU A 537 -4.82 -33.15 8.39
C LEU A 537 -5.06 -31.66 8.13
N TYR A 538 -4.84 -30.78 9.11
CA TYR A 538 -4.98 -29.35 8.88
C TYR A 538 -3.86 -28.79 7.99
N THR A 539 -2.59 -28.97 8.37
CA THR A 539 -1.43 -28.34 7.72
C THR A 539 -1.09 -28.86 6.32
N LEU A 540 -1.36 -30.15 6.04
CA LEU A 540 -0.96 -30.81 4.80
C LEU A 540 -2.13 -31.24 3.92
N VAL A 541 -3.38 -31.17 4.41
CA VAL A 541 -4.58 -31.49 3.61
C VAL A 541 -5.52 -30.29 3.53
N ARG A 542 -5.96 -29.72 4.65
CA ARG A 542 -7.00 -28.66 4.65
C ARG A 542 -6.46 -27.29 4.22
N GLU A 543 -5.30 -26.87 4.71
CA GLU A 543 -4.65 -25.61 4.30
C GLU A 543 -4.26 -25.62 2.81
N PRO A 544 -3.58 -26.67 2.27
CA PRO A 544 -3.28 -26.70 0.83
C PRO A 544 -4.52 -26.81 -0.05
N TYR A 545 -5.57 -27.51 0.41
CA TYR A 545 -6.85 -27.56 -0.28
C TYR A 545 -7.61 -26.22 -0.28
N HIS A 546 -7.56 -25.47 0.83
CA HIS A 546 -8.10 -24.11 0.87
C HIS A 546 -7.40 -23.21 -0.15
N TYR A 547 -6.08 -23.29 -0.23
CA TYR A 547 -5.31 -22.61 -1.26
C TYR A 547 -5.74 -23.02 -2.69
N LEU A 548 -5.89 -24.31 -3.00
CA LEU A 548 -6.40 -24.75 -4.31
C LEU A 548 -7.73 -24.09 -4.68
N LEU A 549 -8.70 -24.05 -3.75
CA LEU A 549 -9.99 -23.41 -4.01
C LEU A 549 -9.85 -21.89 -4.23
N THR A 550 -8.98 -21.20 -3.48
CA THR A 550 -8.72 -19.77 -3.73
C THR A 550 -8.07 -19.51 -5.09
N LEU A 551 -7.17 -20.39 -5.57
CA LEU A 551 -6.62 -20.28 -6.92
C LEU A 551 -7.71 -20.40 -7.99
N VAL A 552 -8.62 -21.38 -7.86
CA VAL A 552 -9.76 -21.56 -8.78
C VAL A 552 -10.64 -20.30 -8.79
N GLU A 553 -10.94 -19.70 -7.63
CA GLU A 553 -11.72 -18.45 -7.55
C GLU A 553 -11.01 -17.28 -8.26
N THR A 554 -9.69 -17.13 -8.10
CA THR A 554 -8.94 -16.09 -8.85
C THR A 554 -8.82 -16.37 -10.35
N GLY A 555 -9.04 -17.61 -10.79
CA GLY A 555 -9.08 -18.02 -12.19
C GLY A 555 -10.47 -18.02 -12.81
N LEU A 556 -11.51 -17.62 -12.06
CA LEU A 556 -12.91 -17.84 -12.42
C LEU A 556 -13.31 -17.23 -13.76
N ALA A 557 -12.80 -16.04 -14.11
CA ALA A 557 -13.09 -15.40 -15.39
C ALA A 557 -12.69 -16.27 -16.59
N ASP A 558 -11.49 -16.87 -16.54
CA ASP A 558 -11.01 -17.76 -17.60
C ASP A 558 -11.80 -19.09 -17.59
N LEU A 559 -12.09 -19.65 -16.40
CA LEU A 559 -12.87 -20.88 -16.26
C LEU A 559 -14.28 -20.76 -16.86
N LEU A 560 -14.92 -19.60 -16.69
CA LEU A 560 -16.22 -19.28 -17.28
C LEU A 560 -16.12 -19.05 -18.80
N ALA A 561 -15.11 -18.31 -19.26
CA ALA A 561 -14.91 -18.05 -20.69
C ALA A 561 -14.71 -19.34 -21.51
N PHE A 562 -14.07 -20.37 -20.93
CA PHE A 562 -13.89 -21.67 -21.57
C PHE A 562 -15.01 -22.69 -21.29
N GLY A 563 -16.11 -22.29 -20.65
CA GLY A 563 -17.23 -23.18 -20.31
C GLY A 563 -16.88 -24.31 -19.32
N LEU A 564 -15.76 -24.19 -18.59
CA LEU A 564 -15.25 -25.24 -17.71
C LEU A 564 -16.10 -25.43 -16.43
N LEU A 565 -17.09 -24.58 -16.20
CA LEU A 565 -18.06 -24.67 -15.10
C LEU A 565 -19.52 -24.88 -15.57
N ASP A 566 -19.78 -25.03 -16.88
CA ASP A 566 -21.15 -25.03 -17.42
C ASP A 566 -22.01 -26.20 -16.93
N GLY A 567 -21.38 -27.32 -16.53
CA GLY A 567 -22.05 -28.50 -15.98
C GLY A 567 -22.79 -28.28 -14.65
N ILE A 568 -22.50 -27.21 -13.91
CA ILE A 568 -23.23 -26.87 -12.67
C ILE A 568 -24.63 -26.31 -13.00
N SER A 569 -24.86 -25.86 -14.23
CA SER A 569 -26.06 -25.09 -14.60
C SER A 569 -27.26 -25.92 -15.09
N THR A 570 -27.09 -27.20 -15.40
CA THR A 570 -28.12 -28.03 -16.07
C THR A 570 -29.38 -28.20 -15.23
N ASP A 571 -29.25 -28.60 -13.95
CA ASP A 571 -30.39 -28.86 -13.07
C ASP A 571 -31.18 -27.60 -12.64
N LEU A 572 -30.53 -26.42 -12.65
CA LEU A 572 -31.16 -25.15 -12.23
C LEU A 572 -31.64 -24.27 -13.39
N ARG A 573 -30.98 -24.32 -14.57
CA ARG A 573 -31.53 -23.74 -15.80
C ARG A 573 -32.81 -24.49 -16.21
N ALA A 574 -32.88 -25.80 -15.98
CA ALA A 574 -34.11 -26.58 -16.15
C ALA A 574 -35.26 -26.14 -15.21
N GLN A 575 -34.97 -25.45 -14.11
CA GLN A 575 -35.96 -24.88 -13.18
C GLN A 575 -36.35 -23.42 -13.48
N GLY A 576 -35.91 -22.87 -14.62
CA GLY A 576 -36.37 -21.57 -15.11
C GLY A 576 -35.82 -20.33 -14.39
N GLN A 577 -34.79 -20.47 -13.55
CA GLN A 577 -34.10 -19.31 -12.96
C GLN A 577 -33.19 -18.64 -14.01
N SER A 578 -33.52 -17.40 -14.37
CA SER A 578 -32.86 -16.64 -15.45
C SER A 578 -31.48 -16.07 -15.09
N SER A 579 -31.07 -16.12 -13.82
CA SER A 579 -29.78 -15.62 -13.34
C SER A 579 -29.20 -16.55 -12.28
N TYR A 580 -28.14 -17.27 -12.64
CA TYR A 580 -27.39 -18.18 -11.77
C TYR A 580 -25.91 -17.80 -11.73
N ASP A 581 -25.30 -17.80 -10.54
CA ASP A 581 -23.86 -17.57 -10.34
C ASP A 581 -23.11 -18.92 -10.32
N PRO A 582 -22.44 -19.33 -11.41
CA PRO A 582 -21.66 -20.58 -11.46
C PRO A 582 -20.46 -20.62 -10.49
N GLY A 583 -20.01 -19.48 -9.95
CA GLY A 583 -19.00 -19.43 -8.89
C GLY A 583 -19.56 -19.67 -7.48
N ARG A 584 -20.89 -19.68 -7.30
CA ARG A 584 -21.52 -19.68 -5.97
C ARG A 584 -21.14 -20.90 -5.12
N ALA A 585 -21.15 -22.09 -5.72
CA ALA A 585 -20.85 -23.34 -5.00
C ALA A 585 -19.40 -23.36 -4.50
N LEU A 586 -18.45 -22.89 -5.31
CA LEU A 586 -17.04 -22.70 -4.94
C LEU A 586 -16.90 -21.72 -3.76
N ARG A 587 -17.52 -20.54 -3.84
CA ARG A 587 -17.48 -19.52 -2.77
C ARG A 587 -18.07 -20.04 -1.46
N LEU A 588 -19.17 -20.79 -1.53
CA LEU A 588 -19.77 -21.45 -0.36
C LEU A 588 -18.84 -22.51 0.22
N ARG A 589 -18.12 -23.29 -0.61
CA ARG A 589 -17.12 -24.25 -0.14
C ARG A 589 -15.93 -23.56 0.52
N ILE A 590 -15.40 -22.48 -0.06
CA ILE A 590 -14.32 -21.67 0.54
C ILE A 590 -14.73 -21.17 1.92
N ASN A 591 -15.93 -20.58 2.03
CA ASN A 591 -16.46 -20.10 3.31
C ASN A 591 -16.71 -21.24 4.32
N ALA A 592 -17.17 -22.41 3.88
CA ALA A 592 -17.32 -23.59 4.74
C ALA A 592 -15.94 -24.06 5.26
N LEU A 593 -14.95 -24.19 4.39
CA LEU A 593 -13.61 -24.60 4.77
C LEU A 593 -12.92 -23.56 5.68
N CYS A 594 -13.10 -22.26 5.43
CA CYS A 594 -12.70 -21.20 6.35
C CYS A 594 -13.27 -21.43 7.75
N ARG A 595 -14.55 -21.78 7.88
CA ARG A 595 -15.18 -22.08 9.18
C ARG A 595 -14.67 -23.38 9.83
N GLU A 596 -14.24 -24.35 9.04
CA GLU A 596 -13.57 -25.57 9.53
C GLU A 596 -12.15 -25.27 10.04
N LEU A 597 -11.41 -24.36 9.38
CA LEU A 597 -10.07 -23.92 9.77
C LEU A 597 -10.06 -22.97 10.98
N LEU A 598 -11.04 -22.06 11.05
CA LEU A 598 -11.09 -20.93 11.99
C LEU A 598 -10.82 -21.29 13.47
N PRO A 599 -11.39 -22.36 14.06
CA PRO A 599 -11.12 -22.74 15.45
C PRO A 599 -9.67 -23.13 15.73
N ASN A 600 -8.92 -23.52 14.68
CA ASN A 600 -7.54 -23.97 14.76
C ASN A 600 -6.54 -22.89 14.30
N ALA A 601 -7.01 -21.75 13.77
CA ALA A 601 -6.17 -20.75 13.11
C ALA A 601 -5.02 -20.23 13.99
N ILE A 602 -5.28 -19.98 15.29
CA ILE A 602 -4.22 -19.60 16.25
C ILE A 602 -3.21 -20.73 16.42
N GLY A 603 -3.64 -21.96 16.69
CA GLY A 603 -2.74 -23.11 16.88
C GLY A 603 -1.89 -23.43 15.64
N LEU A 604 -2.44 -23.25 14.44
CA LEU A 604 -1.71 -23.34 13.18
C LEU A 604 -0.67 -22.21 13.07
N SER A 605 -1.08 -20.95 13.31
CA SER A 605 -0.17 -19.80 13.26
C SER A 605 0.92 -19.81 14.36
N ASP A 606 0.67 -20.47 15.49
CA ASP A 606 1.64 -20.67 16.57
C ASP A 606 2.59 -21.83 16.28
N ALA A 607 2.19 -22.82 15.46
CA ALA A 607 3.03 -23.95 15.06
C ALA A 607 4.25 -23.54 14.20
N PHE A 608 4.26 -22.32 13.65
CA PHE A 608 5.47 -21.73 13.05
C PHE A 608 6.56 -21.38 14.06
N GLY A 609 6.20 -21.18 15.34
CA GLY A 609 7.17 -21.08 16.43
C GLY A 609 7.93 -19.78 16.57
N PHE A 610 7.37 -18.67 16.09
CA PHE A 610 7.98 -17.37 16.32
C PHE A 610 7.88 -16.95 17.79
N THR A 611 9.01 -16.56 18.38
CA THR A 611 9.00 -15.82 19.66
C THR A 611 8.51 -14.39 19.44
N ASP A 612 8.10 -13.71 20.52
CA ASP A 612 7.72 -12.29 20.44
C ASP A 612 8.92 -11.39 20.05
N TRP A 613 10.16 -11.84 20.29
CA TRP A 613 11.38 -11.18 19.80
C TRP A 613 11.59 -11.35 18.28
N GLU A 614 11.20 -12.48 17.69
CA GLU A 614 11.30 -12.72 16.24
C GLU A 614 10.17 -12.06 15.43
N ILE A 615 8.95 -12.04 15.98
CA ILE A 615 7.80 -11.33 15.39
C ILE A 615 7.95 -9.82 15.56
N TYR A 616 8.45 -9.39 16.74
CA TYR A 616 8.66 -8.00 17.12
C TYR A 616 7.46 -7.08 16.76
N SER A 617 6.27 -7.45 17.23
CA SER A 617 5.02 -6.73 17.00
C SER A 617 4.23 -6.62 18.29
N ALA A 618 3.82 -5.41 18.66
CA ALA A 618 2.90 -5.18 19.78
C ALA A 618 1.51 -5.77 19.52
N LEU A 619 1.13 -5.95 18.24
CA LEU A 619 -0.16 -6.51 17.84
C LEU A 619 -0.13 -8.04 17.74
N GLY A 620 1.05 -8.62 17.56
CA GLY A 620 1.26 -10.06 17.41
C GLY A 620 1.74 -10.79 18.67
N VAL A 621 1.70 -10.17 19.85
CA VAL A 621 2.20 -10.76 21.11
C VAL A 621 1.51 -12.08 21.45
N TYR A 622 2.28 -13.10 21.83
CA TYR A 622 1.79 -14.46 22.08
C TYR A 622 0.73 -14.54 23.19
N ASN A 623 0.86 -13.70 24.23
CA ASN A 623 -0.06 -13.68 25.37
C ASN A 623 -1.38 -12.92 25.10
N GLY A 624 -1.56 -12.32 23.91
CA GLY A 624 -2.75 -11.55 23.54
C GLY A 624 -2.91 -10.20 24.24
N LYS A 625 -1.94 -9.73 25.05
CA LYS A 625 -1.98 -8.42 25.74
C LYS A 625 -1.60 -7.25 24.81
N VAL A 626 -2.30 -7.17 23.68
CA VAL A 626 -2.04 -6.24 22.58
C VAL A 626 -2.03 -4.78 23.03
N TYR A 627 -3.03 -4.36 23.81
CA TYR A 627 -3.16 -2.95 24.21
C TYR A 627 -2.09 -2.53 25.21
N ASP A 628 -1.77 -3.38 26.19
CA ASP A 628 -0.68 -3.16 27.15
C ASP A 628 0.66 -3.01 26.40
N ALA A 629 0.92 -3.91 25.45
CA ALA A 629 2.14 -3.89 24.63
C ALA A 629 2.21 -2.63 23.76
N LEU A 630 1.13 -2.26 23.08
CA LEU A 630 1.08 -1.07 22.23
C LEU A 630 1.24 0.22 23.04
N TRP A 631 0.62 0.29 24.22
CA TRP A 631 0.76 1.41 25.15
C TRP A 631 2.21 1.54 25.65
N ALA A 632 2.82 0.44 26.09
CA ALA A 632 4.22 0.44 26.53
C ALA A 632 5.19 0.91 25.44
N ARG A 633 4.94 0.56 24.16
CA ARG A 633 5.73 1.08 23.03
C ARG A 633 5.53 2.58 22.81
N ALA A 634 4.30 3.07 22.92
CA ALA A 634 4.01 4.50 22.80
C ALA A 634 4.65 5.34 23.94
N GLN A 635 4.78 4.78 25.14
CA GLN A 635 5.49 5.43 26.26
C GLN A 635 7.02 5.49 26.06
N ALA A 636 7.59 4.64 25.19
CA ALA A 636 9.01 4.63 24.86
C ALA A 636 9.41 5.62 23.73
N GLU A 637 8.43 6.27 23.09
CA GLU A 637 8.63 7.26 22.03
C GLU A 637 9.44 8.48 22.54
N PRO A 638 10.60 8.81 21.95
CA PRO A 638 11.40 9.98 22.35
C PRO A 638 10.64 11.30 22.38
N LEU A 639 9.68 11.54 21.47
CA LEU A 639 8.84 12.75 21.49
C LEU A 639 7.96 12.87 22.75
N ASN A 640 7.66 11.76 23.43
CA ASN A 640 6.86 11.74 24.65
C ASN A 640 7.71 11.92 25.94
N GLN A 641 9.03 12.05 25.84
CA GLN A 641 9.90 12.31 27.00
C GLN A 641 9.67 13.70 27.63
N THR A 642 9.08 14.62 26.88
CA THR A 642 8.72 15.98 27.32
C THR A 642 7.31 16.33 26.87
N GLU A 643 6.46 16.80 27.77
CA GLU A 643 5.09 17.25 27.44
C GLU A 643 5.08 18.40 26.42
N VAL A 644 6.04 19.32 26.54
CA VAL A 644 6.20 20.46 25.63
C VAL A 644 7.39 20.20 24.70
N THR A 645 7.12 20.09 23.40
CA THR A 645 8.16 19.91 22.37
C THR A 645 9.18 21.06 22.38
N VAL A 646 10.46 20.74 22.15
CA VAL A 646 11.55 21.71 21.99
C VAL A 646 11.25 22.76 20.91
N ALA A 647 10.51 22.39 19.86
CA ALA A 647 10.08 23.28 18.79
C ALA A 647 9.05 24.34 19.24
N TYR A 648 8.56 24.30 20.49
CA TYR A 648 7.54 25.21 20.96
C TYR A 648 8.01 26.67 20.97
N GLN A 649 9.18 26.97 21.53
CA GLN A 649 9.66 28.37 21.62
C GLN A 649 10.03 28.95 20.25
N GLU A 650 10.60 28.15 19.36
CA GLU A 650 11.13 28.58 18.07
C GLU A 650 10.07 28.62 16.96
N SER A 651 9.13 27.67 16.96
CA SER A 651 8.16 27.49 15.87
C SER A 651 6.72 27.76 16.30
N ILE A 652 6.24 27.17 17.39
CA ILE A 652 4.81 27.24 17.77
C ILE A 652 4.47 28.60 18.40
N LYS A 653 5.26 29.06 19.36
CA LYS A 653 5.02 30.31 20.09
C LYS A 653 5.03 31.55 19.17
N PRO A 654 5.91 31.68 18.16
CA PRO A 654 5.84 32.78 17.21
C PRO A 654 4.64 32.71 16.25
N ILE A 655 4.06 31.52 16.00
CA ILE A 655 2.79 31.41 15.26
C ILE A 655 1.64 31.96 16.10
N LEU A 656 1.61 31.62 17.40
CA LEU A 656 0.59 32.10 18.34
C LEU A 656 0.70 33.61 18.64
N GLY A 657 1.92 34.13 18.80
CA GLY A 657 2.17 35.53 19.18
C GLY A 657 1.64 36.56 18.18
N ARG A 658 1.80 36.32 16.87
CA ARG A 658 1.38 37.24 15.78
C ARG A 658 -0.08 37.70 15.88
N VAL A 659 -0.96 36.85 16.42
CA VAL A 659 -2.39 37.16 16.60
C VAL A 659 -2.60 38.20 17.70
N PHE A 660 -1.87 38.10 18.81
CA PHE A 660 -2.00 39.01 19.95
C PHE A 660 -1.26 40.32 19.74
N ASP A 661 -0.10 40.30 19.08
CA ASP A 661 0.69 41.50 18.78
C ASP A 661 -0.05 42.45 17.84
N ALA A 662 -0.80 41.90 16.86
CA ALA A 662 -1.63 42.68 15.95
C ALA A 662 -2.67 43.54 16.68
N LEU A 663 -3.37 42.97 17.68
CA LEU A 663 -4.37 43.69 18.49
C LEU A 663 -3.75 44.79 19.36
N HIS A 664 -2.54 44.57 19.87
CA HIS A 664 -1.85 45.57 20.68
C HIS A 664 -1.34 46.75 19.83
N SER A 665 -0.91 46.49 18.60
CA SER A 665 -0.35 47.49 17.67
C SER A 665 -1.30 48.61 17.22
N LEU A 666 -2.63 48.43 17.35
CA LEU A 666 -3.61 49.43 16.93
C LEU A 666 -3.53 50.71 17.78
N THR A 667 -3.39 51.86 17.12
CA THR A 667 -3.34 53.19 17.78
C THR A 667 -4.66 53.53 18.48
N GLN A 668 -4.61 54.42 19.49
CA GLN A 668 -5.83 54.87 20.18
C GLN A 668 -6.86 55.50 19.24
N HIS A 669 -6.41 56.22 18.20
CA HIS A 669 -7.29 56.79 17.18
C HIS A 669 -8.03 55.70 16.37
N HIS A 670 -7.34 54.63 15.95
CA HIS A 670 -8.00 53.51 15.26
C HIS A 670 -8.93 52.72 16.19
N LYS A 671 -8.55 52.53 17.46
CA LYS A 671 -9.43 51.94 18.49
C LYS A 671 -10.68 52.79 18.74
N ALA A 672 -10.55 54.12 18.76
CA ALA A 672 -11.67 55.04 18.92
C ALA A 672 -12.57 55.08 17.67
N ASN A 673 -12.02 55.16 16.47
CA ASN A 673 -12.84 55.18 15.26
C ASN A 673 -13.59 53.85 15.05
N PHE A 674 -13.03 52.72 15.47
CA PHE A 674 -13.77 51.46 15.55
C PHE A 674 -15.00 51.56 16.46
N LEU A 675 -14.92 52.26 17.61
CA LEU A 675 -16.08 52.53 18.47
C LEU A 675 -17.09 53.49 17.82
N LEU A 676 -16.64 54.54 17.13
CA LEU A 676 -17.54 55.46 16.41
C LEU A 676 -18.26 54.76 15.26
N ASP A 677 -17.53 54.08 14.37
CA ASP A 677 -18.13 53.40 13.22
C ASP A 677 -19.07 52.26 13.67
N THR A 678 -18.73 51.57 14.77
CA THR A 678 -19.66 50.65 15.44
C THR A 678 -20.92 51.37 15.92
N ALA A 679 -20.79 52.48 16.64
CA ALA A 679 -21.94 53.25 17.15
C ALA A 679 -22.81 53.85 16.03
N LEU A 680 -22.20 54.37 14.96
CA LEU A 680 -22.91 54.90 13.78
C LEU A 680 -23.65 53.78 13.03
N THR A 681 -23.02 52.61 12.86
CA THR A 681 -23.66 51.43 12.25
C THR A 681 -24.82 50.92 13.10
N LEU A 682 -24.69 50.94 14.43
CA LEU A 682 -25.78 50.61 15.36
C LEU A 682 -26.93 51.64 15.31
N ILE A 683 -26.64 52.92 15.10
CA ILE A 683 -27.67 53.96 14.87
C ILE A 683 -28.40 53.74 13.55
N GLN A 684 -27.65 53.53 12.46
CA GLN A 684 -28.21 53.37 11.11
C GLN A 684 -29.06 52.10 10.97
N SER A 685 -28.74 51.04 11.71
CA SER A 685 -29.56 49.82 11.83
C SER A 685 -30.73 49.95 12.82
N GLY A 686 -31.03 51.15 13.33
CA GLY A 686 -32.16 51.42 14.24
C GLY A 686 -31.94 50.94 15.68
N ARG A 687 -30.76 50.41 16.02
CA ARG A 687 -30.44 49.77 17.31
C ARG A 687 -29.96 50.75 18.37
N TYR A 688 -30.62 51.91 18.48
CA TYR A 688 -30.20 52.94 19.43
C TYR A 688 -30.69 52.69 20.86
N GLY A 689 -29.76 52.77 21.82
CA GLY A 689 -29.99 52.54 23.25
C GLY A 689 -28.76 52.82 24.13
N PRO A 690 -28.81 52.49 25.44
CA PRO A 690 -27.79 52.87 26.42
C PRO A 690 -26.37 52.38 26.12
N GLU A 691 -26.23 51.27 25.38
CA GLU A 691 -24.94 50.73 24.95
C GLU A 691 -24.29 51.62 23.89
N VAL A 692 -25.07 52.09 22.91
CA VAL A 692 -24.61 53.05 21.89
C VAL A 692 -24.37 54.43 22.50
N GLU A 693 -25.16 54.83 23.49
CA GLU A 693 -24.89 56.02 24.31
C GLU A 693 -23.53 55.90 25.01
N ASN A 694 -23.22 54.75 25.62
CA ASN A 694 -21.92 54.50 26.25
C ASN A 694 -20.77 54.45 25.24
N TYR A 695 -20.92 53.81 24.07
CA TYR A 695 -19.87 53.83 23.04
C TYR A 695 -19.59 55.24 22.52
N LEU A 696 -20.64 56.04 22.32
CA LEU A 696 -20.50 57.44 21.92
C LEU A 696 -19.98 58.32 23.07
N ASP A 697 -20.30 58.02 24.33
CA ASP A 697 -19.79 58.75 25.48
C ASP A 697 -18.30 58.45 25.75
N VAL A 698 -17.88 57.18 25.63
CA VAL A 698 -16.47 56.78 25.65
C VAL A 698 -15.71 57.38 24.47
N TYR A 699 -16.29 57.37 23.28
CA TYR A 699 -15.71 58.06 22.11
C TYR A 699 -15.56 59.56 22.37
N LEU A 700 -16.63 60.26 22.75
CA LEU A 700 -16.62 61.71 22.99
C LEU A 700 -15.72 62.15 24.17
N LYS A 701 -15.39 61.24 25.09
CA LYS A 701 -14.40 61.45 26.17
C LYS A 701 -12.97 61.09 25.78
N THR A 702 -12.74 60.55 24.58
CA THR A 702 -11.39 60.25 24.08
C THR A 702 -10.66 61.56 23.76
N PRO A 703 -9.46 61.81 24.32
CA PRO A 703 -8.74 63.05 24.09
C PRO A 703 -8.23 63.17 22.64
N ASN A 704 -8.05 64.42 22.19
CA ASN A 704 -7.48 64.78 20.88
C ASN A 704 -8.28 64.34 19.63
N LEU A 705 -9.57 64.02 19.77
CA LEU A 705 -10.45 63.83 18.61
C LEU A 705 -10.66 65.13 17.82
N SER A 706 -10.88 65.01 16.51
CA SER A 706 -11.14 66.18 15.66
C SER A 706 -12.52 66.78 15.97
N LYS A 707 -12.64 68.11 15.80
CA LYS A 707 -13.92 68.81 15.98
C LYS A 707 -15.00 68.33 15.00
N VAL A 708 -14.59 67.80 13.84
CA VAL A 708 -15.50 67.25 12.81
C VAL A 708 -16.08 65.91 13.27
N ASP A 709 -15.26 65.04 13.85
CA ASP A 709 -15.69 63.71 14.30
C ASP A 709 -16.54 63.79 15.58
N ILE A 710 -16.20 64.71 16.49
CA ILE A 710 -17.04 65.05 17.65
C ILE A 710 -18.42 65.53 17.20
N ALA A 711 -18.48 66.43 16.20
CA ALA A 711 -19.75 66.91 15.65
C ALA A 711 -20.56 65.78 14.97
N ARG A 712 -19.89 64.91 14.20
CA ARG A 712 -20.50 63.72 13.56
C ARG A 712 -21.09 62.75 14.58
N ALA A 713 -20.35 62.46 15.65
CA ALA A 713 -20.80 61.61 16.77
C ALA A 713 -22.00 62.22 17.51
N LEU A 714 -21.95 63.51 17.85
CA LEU A 714 -23.05 64.21 18.53
C LEU A 714 -24.31 64.30 17.67
N LEU A 715 -24.18 64.59 16.37
CA LEU A 715 -25.30 64.68 15.44
C LEU A 715 -26.02 63.33 15.28
N ALA A 716 -25.25 62.24 15.14
CA ALA A 716 -25.81 60.89 15.10
C ALA A 716 -26.52 60.53 16.41
N ARG A 717 -25.90 60.83 17.56
CA ARG A 717 -26.51 60.64 18.90
C ARG A 717 -27.84 61.39 19.03
N GLY A 718 -27.88 62.66 18.63
CA GLY A 718 -29.08 63.49 18.67
C GLY A 718 -30.20 62.98 17.77
N ASN A 719 -29.89 62.64 16.52
CA ASN A 719 -30.87 62.08 15.57
C ASN A 719 -31.42 60.72 16.04
N ALA A 720 -30.58 59.89 16.66
CA ALA A 720 -30.99 58.60 17.18
C ALA A 720 -31.84 58.72 18.47
N ARG A 721 -31.54 59.69 19.35
CA ARG A 721 -32.44 60.08 20.45
C ARG A 721 -33.77 60.57 19.91
N LYS A 722 -33.78 61.39 18.86
CA LYS A 722 -35.02 61.85 18.22
C LYS A 722 -35.79 60.68 17.61
N SER A 723 -35.17 59.74 16.92
CA SER A 723 -35.85 58.56 16.37
C SER A 723 -36.36 57.61 17.46
N GLY A 724 -35.61 57.45 18.57
CA GLY A 724 -36.09 56.80 19.80
C GLY A 724 -37.23 57.57 20.49
N GLY A 725 -37.17 58.91 20.41
CA GLY A 725 -38.21 59.91 20.71
C GLY A 725 -39.26 60.05 19.62
N GLU A 726 -39.17 59.20 18.59
CA GLU A 726 -40.20 58.84 17.64
C GLU A 726 -40.53 57.29 17.76
N SER A 727 -40.08 56.63 18.88
CA SER A 727 -40.28 55.24 19.43
C SER A 727 -40.62 55.03 21.00
N LEU A 728 -41.66 55.63 21.64
CA LEU A 728 -42.48 55.26 22.84
C LEU A 728 -44.05 55.52 22.75
N LEU A 729 -44.53 56.77 22.52
CA LEU A 729 -45.91 57.38 22.40
C LEU A 729 -47.08 56.89 21.44
N ALA A 730 -46.95 56.04 20.41
CA ALA A 730 -48.02 55.51 19.52
C ALA A 730 -48.30 54.02 19.66
N LYS A 731 -47.45 53.27 20.35
CA LYS A 731 -47.97 52.12 21.08
C LYS A 731 -48.97 52.62 22.11
N ALA A 732 -48.70 53.74 22.77
CA ALA A 732 -49.74 54.39 23.58
C ALA A 732 -50.99 54.76 22.75
N GLN A 733 -50.86 55.27 21.51
CA GLN A 733 -52.04 55.43 20.61
C GLN A 733 -52.74 54.10 20.26
N GLN A 734 -52.00 53.03 19.98
CA GLN A 734 -52.55 51.70 19.70
C GLN A 734 -53.29 51.13 20.92
N ASP A 735 -52.74 51.31 22.12
CA ASP A 735 -53.33 50.91 23.39
C ASP A 735 -54.63 51.70 23.65
N PHE A 736 -54.65 53.02 23.38
CA PHE A 736 -55.88 53.83 23.47
C PHE A 736 -56.99 53.36 22.52
N GLN A 737 -56.65 52.93 21.30
CA GLN A 737 -57.63 52.38 20.35
C GLN A 737 -58.15 50.99 20.76
N ALA A 738 -57.36 50.19 21.48
CA ALA A 738 -57.78 48.88 21.95
C ALA A 738 -58.89 48.98 23.02
N VAL A 739 -58.79 49.93 23.94
CA VAL A 739 -59.80 50.11 25.00
C VAL A 739 -61.16 50.58 24.43
N LEU A 740 -61.17 51.44 23.41
CA LEU A 740 -62.39 51.87 22.70
C LEU A 740 -63.17 50.74 22.01
N LYS A 741 -62.52 49.60 21.71
CA LYS A 741 -63.22 48.42 21.17
C LYS A 741 -63.91 47.58 22.24
N LEU A 742 -63.50 47.71 23.50
CA LEU A 742 -64.06 46.98 24.64
C LEU A 742 -65.17 47.77 25.34
N ASP A 743 -65.02 49.10 25.44
CA ASP A 743 -66.08 50.02 25.87
C ASP A 743 -66.15 51.22 24.90
N PRO A 744 -67.09 51.21 23.94
CA PRO A 744 -67.30 52.33 23.00
C PRO A 744 -67.81 53.62 23.66
N SER A 745 -68.22 53.58 24.93
CA SER A 745 -68.82 54.71 25.65
C SER A 745 -67.87 55.43 26.61
N ASN A 746 -66.65 54.93 26.79
CA ASN A 746 -65.67 55.47 27.72
C ASN A 746 -65.19 56.88 27.31
N ARG A 747 -65.59 57.89 28.09
CA ARG A 747 -65.32 59.31 27.81
C ARG A 747 -63.88 59.74 28.08
N GLU A 748 -63.11 59.00 28.87
CA GLU A 748 -61.75 59.38 29.25
C GLU A 748 -60.82 59.36 28.01
N ILE A 749 -61.03 58.39 27.12
CA ILE A 749 -60.20 58.12 25.93
C ILE A 749 -60.42 59.15 24.80
N GLN A 750 -61.59 59.81 24.73
CA GLN A 750 -61.84 60.85 23.72
C GLN A 750 -60.85 62.03 23.83
N SER A 751 -60.26 62.24 25.01
CA SER A 751 -59.20 63.24 25.23
C SER A 751 -57.81 62.81 24.73
N HIS A 752 -57.55 61.49 24.64
CA HIS A 752 -56.24 60.91 24.35
C HIS A 752 -56.02 60.54 22.88
N LEU A 753 -57.08 60.42 22.06
CA LEU A 753 -56.99 60.12 20.62
C LEU A 753 -56.21 61.17 19.79
N ARG A 754 -56.01 62.39 20.31
CA ARG A 754 -55.21 63.45 19.67
C ARG A 754 -53.81 63.58 20.29
N ARG A 755 -52.90 62.64 19.99
CA ARG A 755 -51.45 62.91 19.85
C ARG A 755 -50.70 61.74 19.24
N ASP A 756 -49.75 62.08 18.38
CA ASP A 756 -49.15 61.27 17.31
C ASP A 756 -47.83 60.55 17.70
N LYS A 757 -47.41 59.59 16.87
CA LYS A 757 -46.11 58.84 16.82
C LYS A 757 -45.78 57.88 17.96
N GLN A 758 -45.08 56.77 17.62
CA GLN A 758 -44.08 55.98 18.39
C GLN A 758 -44.29 54.56 19.06
N ILE A 759 -43.39 53.58 18.84
CA ILE A 759 -43.37 52.19 19.39
C ILE A 759 -42.41 51.94 20.61
N ARG A 760 -42.73 51.19 21.69
CA ARG A 760 -41.72 50.29 22.36
C ARG A 760 -42.26 49.10 23.20
N PHE A 761 -41.56 47.96 23.15
CA PHE A 761 -41.80 46.68 23.87
C PHE A 761 -40.62 46.42 24.83
N VAL A 762 -40.82 45.59 25.87
CA VAL A 762 -39.73 44.91 26.59
C VAL A 762 -40.13 43.47 26.92
N ALA A 763 -39.31 42.49 26.53
CA ALA A 763 -38.89 41.29 27.28
C ALA A 763 -38.51 40.11 26.35
N ALA A 764 -37.22 39.95 26.03
CA ALA A 764 -36.66 38.72 25.43
C ALA A 764 -35.19 38.51 25.86
N PRO A 765 -34.64 37.27 25.85
CA PRO A 765 -33.29 36.96 26.37
C PRO A 765 -32.12 37.40 25.48
N ALA A 766 -30.89 37.32 26.02
CA ALA A 766 -29.70 37.97 25.45
C ALA A 766 -29.31 37.54 24.02
N SER A 767 -29.53 36.28 23.62
CA SER A 767 -29.29 35.79 22.26
C SER A 767 -30.24 36.39 21.20
N GLN A 768 -31.35 36.99 21.64
CA GLN A 768 -32.41 37.53 20.77
C GLN A 768 -32.44 39.08 20.78
N ARG A 769 -31.37 39.74 21.26
CA ARG A 769 -31.25 41.22 21.33
C ARG A 769 -30.35 41.83 20.26
N VAL A 770 -29.71 40.99 19.45
CA VAL A 770 -28.89 41.39 18.30
C VAL A 770 -29.54 40.81 17.04
N PRO A 771 -29.96 41.64 16.06
CA PRO A 771 -30.51 41.19 14.81
C PRO A 771 -29.57 40.27 14.05
N LEU A 772 -30.19 39.37 13.29
CA LEU A 772 -29.59 38.24 12.60
C LEU A 772 -28.48 38.69 11.62
N GLU A 773 -28.69 39.84 11.00
CA GLU A 773 -27.84 40.49 9.99
C GLU A 773 -26.46 40.90 10.55
N VAL A 774 -26.38 41.24 11.85
CA VAL A 774 -25.10 41.58 12.50
C VAL A 774 -24.23 40.33 12.64
N TRP A 775 -24.85 39.21 13.03
CA TRP A 775 -24.14 37.94 13.13
C TRP A 775 -23.84 37.33 11.76
N GLU A 776 -24.71 37.50 10.76
CA GLU A 776 -24.41 37.16 9.36
C GLU A 776 -23.22 37.97 8.81
N ARG A 777 -23.04 39.22 9.23
CA ARG A 777 -21.87 40.06 8.90
C ARG A 777 -20.59 39.64 9.63
N ILE A 778 -20.67 39.24 10.90
CA ILE A 778 -19.52 38.64 11.61
C ILE A 778 -19.13 37.34 10.91
N ALA A 779 -20.12 36.50 10.58
CA ALA A 779 -19.89 35.23 9.92
C ALA A 779 -19.29 35.40 8.51
N TYR A 780 -19.70 36.43 7.74
CA TYR A 780 -19.10 36.75 6.43
C TYR A 780 -17.59 37.01 6.47
N GLN A 781 -17.07 37.51 7.60
CA GLN A 781 -15.64 37.84 7.77
C GLN A 781 -14.83 36.68 8.37
N ILE A 782 -15.48 35.57 8.76
CA ILE A 782 -14.81 34.37 9.26
C ILE A 782 -14.61 33.39 8.09
N PRO A 783 -13.39 32.89 7.84
CA PRO A 783 -13.16 31.88 6.81
C PRO A 783 -14.10 30.68 6.96
N ARG A 784 -14.74 30.24 5.87
CA ARG A 784 -15.84 29.24 5.89
C ARG A 784 -15.54 27.95 6.66
N HIS A 785 -14.28 27.51 6.71
CA HIS A 785 -13.89 26.33 7.48
C HIS A 785 -13.93 26.57 9.01
N HIS A 786 -13.64 27.77 9.49
CA HIS A 786 -13.78 28.15 10.91
C HIS A 786 -15.25 28.32 11.31
N LEU A 787 -16.14 28.78 10.40
CA LEU A 787 -17.59 28.85 10.64
C LEU A 787 -18.24 27.51 10.99
N ARG A 788 -17.64 26.37 10.60
CA ARG A 788 -18.15 25.04 10.95
C ARG A 788 -18.23 24.81 12.46
N THR A 789 -17.40 25.50 13.26
CA THR A 789 -17.47 25.44 14.72
C THR A 789 -18.78 26.03 15.27
N TRP A 790 -19.34 27.07 14.62
CA TRP A 790 -20.57 27.74 15.05
C TRP A 790 -21.82 26.86 14.95
N LEU A 791 -21.79 25.81 14.11
CA LEU A 791 -22.86 24.81 14.03
C LEU A 791 -23.14 24.14 15.39
N PHE A 792 -22.11 24.04 16.24
CA PHE A 792 -22.15 23.35 17.54
C PHE A 792 -22.29 24.31 18.74
N VAL A 793 -22.28 25.64 18.54
CA VAL A 793 -22.29 26.64 19.62
C VAL A 793 -23.70 26.87 20.19
N SER A 794 -24.70 27.12 19.34
CA SER A 794 -26.12 27.25 19.71
C SER A 794 -27.00 27.22 18.45
N SER A 795 -28.33 27.08 18.60
CA SER A 795 -29.27 27.10 17.47
C SER A 795 -29.18 28.39 16.65
N PHE A 796 -29.20 29.54 17.31
CA PHE A 796 -29.07 30.84 16.64
C PHE A 796 -27.78 30.94 15.80
N HIS A 797 -26.61 30.62 16.38
CA HIS A 797 -25.33 30.69 15.67
C HIS A 797 -25.22 29.66 14.53
N ARG A 798 -25.89 28.51 14.68
CA ARG A 798 -26.00 27.48 13.63
C ARG A 798 -26.78 28.00 12.43
N ASP A 799 -27.93 28.67 12.64
CA ASP A 799 -28.74 29.22 11.55
C ASP A 799 -27.96 30.27 10.73
N ILE A 800 -27.14 31.08 11.40
CA ILE A 800 -26.24 32.06 10.77
C ILE A 800 -25.10 31.38 9.99
N ALA A 801 -24.46 30.37 10.59
CA ALA A 801 -23.38 29.63 9.95
C ALA A 801 -23.86 28.86 8.72
N VAL A 802 -25.05 28.23 8.78
CA VAL A 802 -25.73 27.58 7.66
C VAL A 802 -25.90 28.57 6.51
N ARG A 803 -26.48 29.76 6.75
CA ARG A 803 -26.69 30.78 5.71
C ARG A 803 -25.40 31.26 5.03
N GLN A 804 -24.29 31.38 5.76
CA GLN A 804 -23.00 31.79 5.18
C GLN A 804 -22.27 30.64 4.47
N ILE A 805 -22.33 29.42 5.01
CA ILE A 805 -21.69 28.25 4.43
C ILE A 805 -22.37 27.83 3.13
N PHE A 806 -23.70 27.92 3.06
CA PHE A 806 -24.49 27.52 1.88
C PHE A 806 -24.88 28.67 0.94
N HIS A 807 -24.42 29.91 1.18
CA HIS A 807 -24.67 31.05 0.27
C HIS A 807 -24.09 30.85 -1.13
N THR A 808 -22.88 30.28 -1.20
CA THR A 808 -22.25 29.82 -2.44
C THR A 808 -22.02 28.33 -2.27
N LEU A 809 -22.54 27.54 -3.20
CA LEU A 809 -22.41 26.10 -3.20
C LEU A 809 -21.53 25.68 -4.38
N ASP A 810 -20.37 25.10 -4.09
CA ASP A 810 -19.46 24.53 -5.10
C ASP A 810 -19.65 23.00 -5.08
N LEU A 811 -20.23 22.44 -6.15
CA LEU A 811 -20.47 21.00 -6.31
C LEU A 811 -19.52 20.41 -7.36
N TYR A 812 -19.00 19.21 -7.08
CA TYR A 812 -18.04 18.52 -7.94
C TYR A 812 -18.66 17.22 -8.45
N PHE A 813 -18.75 17.10 -9.77
CA PHE A 813 -19.27 15.93 -10.49
C PHE A 813 -18.13 15.37 -11.36
N GLY A 814 -17.40 14.40 -10.82
CA GLY A 814 -16.36 13.65 -11.52
C GLY A 814 -16.35 12.20 -11.05
N GLU A 815 -15.46 11.37 -11.59
CA GLU A 815 -15.51 9.90 -11.52
C GLU A 815 -15.67 9.28 -10.11
N GLU A 816 -15.29 9.98 -9.04
CA GLU A 816 -15.50 9.54 -7.65
C GLU A 816 -17.01 9.48 -7.28
N PRO A 817 -17.58 8.28 -7.02
CA PRO A 817 -19.02 8.14 -6.77
C PRO A 817 -19.54 8.90 -5.53
N GLU A 818 -18.65 9.17 -4.57
CA GLU A 818 -18.99 9.91 -3.35
C GLU A 818 -19.30 11.39 -3.63
N ASN A 819 -18.64 12.00 -4.62
CA ASN A 819 -18.87 13.39 -5.00
C ASN A 819 -20.16 13.53 -5.84
N LEU A 820 -20.40 12.58 -6.75
CA LEU A 820 -21.67 12.47 -7.48
C LEU A 820 -22.86 12.35 -6.52
N ASN A 821 -22.84 11.39 -5.59
CA ASN A 821 -23.93 11.17 -4.65
C ASN A 821 -24.18 12.40 -3.77
N ARG A 822 -23.12 13.05 -3.26
CA ARG A 822 -23.23 14.33 -2.52
C ARG A 822 -23.83 15.45 -3.35
N GLY A 823 -23.49 15.55 -4.63
CA GLY A 823 -24.09 16.53 -5.54
C GLY A 823 -25.60 16.31 -5.68
N LEU A 824 -26.00 15.06 -5.96
CA LEU A 824 -27.41 14.68 -6.11
C LEU A 824 -28.22 14.90 -4.82
N ASP A 825 -27.68 14.49 -3.66
CA ASP A 825 -28.30 14.69 -2.34
C ASP A 825 -28.63 16.18 -2.07
N ILE A 826 -27.79 17.11 -2.54
CA ILE A 826 -28.05 18.55 -2.37
C ILE A 826 -29.16 19.04 -3.30
N PHE A 827 -29.29 18.51 -4.52
CA PHE A 827 -30.41 18.83 -5.42
C PHE A 827 -31.74 18.27 -4.90
N ASP A 828 -31.77 17.06 -4.36
CA ASP A 828 -32.99 16.52 -3.75
C ASP A 828 -33.31 17.17 -2.40
N ARG A 829 -32.29 17.58 -1.63
CA ARG A 829 -32.50 18.46 -0.47
C ARG A 829 -33.10 19.80 -0.87
N ALA A 830 -32.70 20.41 -1.99
CA ALA A 830 -33.29 21.68 -2.44
C ALA A 830 -34.79 21.55 -2.76
N LYS A 831 -35.24 20.40 -3.29
CA LYS A 831 -36.68 20.09 -3.44
C LYS A 831 -37.39 19.90 -2.11
N ALA A 832 -36.75 19.25 -1.14
CA ALA A 832 -37.35 18.89 0.15
C ALA A 832 -37.33 20.01 1.20
N ASP A 833 -36.38 20.95 1.11
CA ASP A 833 -36.12 22.01 2.09
C ASP A 833 -36.09 23.39 1.38
N PRO A 834 -37.26 24.03 1.17
CA PRO A 834 -37.36 25.36 0.56
C PRO A 834 -36.61 26.46 1.33
N VAL A 835 -36.36 26.25 2.64
CA VAL A 835 -35.60 27.18 3.48
C VAL A 835 -34.11 27.10 3.16
N PHE A 836 -33.58 25.89 2.94
CA PHE A 836 -32.23 25.69 2.40
C PHE A 836 -32.11 26.23 0.95
N ALA A 837 -33.04 25.88 0.07
CA ALA A 837 -32.98 26.28 -1.33
C ALA A 837 -33.04 27.82 -1.53
N SER A 838 -33.77 28.54 -0.67
CA SER A 838 -33.82 30.01 -0.65
C SER A 838 -32.59 30.70 -0.03
N GLN A 839 -31.62 29.96 0.51
CA GLN A 839 -30.38 30.52 1.06
C GLN A 839 -29.21 30.46 0.06
N VAL A 840 -29.24 29.53 -0.89
CA VAL A 840 -28.22 29.44 -1.96
C VAL A 840 -28.43 30.56 -2.96
N LYS A 841 -27.40 31.38 -3.18
CA LYS A 841 -27.43 32.52 -4.11
C LYS A 841 -26.42 32.42 -5.24
N CYS A 842 -25.37 31.62 -5.05
CA CYS A 842 -24.38 31.31 -6.06
C CYS A 842 -24.22 29.78 -6.13
N LEU A 843 -24.29 29.18 -7.32
CA LEU A 843 -24.15 27.74 -7.52
C LEU A 843 -23.10 27.50 -8.61
N ARG A 844 -22.02 26.80 -8.23
CA ARG A 844 -20.97 26.36 -9.16
C ARG A 844 -21.01 24.85 -9.31
N LEU A 845 -21.11 24.38 -10.55
CA LEU A 845 -21.04 22.96 -10.88
C LEU A 845 -19.73 22.71 -11.64
N HIS A 846 -18.79 22.04 -10.98
CA HIS A 846 -17.59 21.52 -11.59
C HIS A 846 -17.91 20.17 -12.21
N TRP A 847 -17.69 19.99 -13.52
CA TRP A 847 -18.06 18.80 -14.27
C TRP A 847 -16.84 18.16 -14.95
N ALA A 848 -16.69 16.84 -14.79
CA ALA A 848 -15.55 16.06 -15.27
C ALA A 848 -15.95 14.66 -15.79
N TYR A 849 -17.22 14.47 -16.19
CA TYR A 849 -17.68 13.26 -16.87
C TYR A 849 -17.82 13.48 -18.38
N GLU A 850 -17.43 12.51 -19.20
CA GLU A 850 -17.67 12.51 -20.64
C GLU A 850 -19.18 12.47 -21.00
N GLU A 851 -19.52 12.72 -22.27
CA GLU A 851 -20.92 12.72 -22.73
C GLU A 851 -21.61 11.36 -22.55
N GLY A 852 -22.83 11.36 -22.00
CA GLY A 852 -23.63 10.15 -21.80
C GLY A 852 -24.77 10.32 -20.80
N ASP A 853 -25.27 9.20 -20.27
CA ASP A 853 -26.45 9.11 -19.37
C ASP A 853 -26.41 10.07 -18.16
N MET A 854 -25.21 10.38 -17.67
CA MET A 854 -25.00 11.30 -16.54
C MET A 854 -25.31 12.75 -16.89
N LEU A 855 -24.98 13.20 -18.10
CA LEU A 855 -25.29 14.54 -18.57
C LEU A 855 -26.80 14.67 -18.84
N ASP A 856 -27.45 13.61 -19.33
CA ASP A 856 -28.90 13.53 -19.51
C ASP A 856 -29.65 13.50 -18.15
N LEU A 857 -29.08 12.82 -17.14
CA LEU A 857 -29.55 12.93 -15.76
C LEU A 857 -29.45 14.38 -15.27
N MET A 858 -28.32 15.05 -15.51
CA MET A 858 -28.15 16.43 -15.09
C MET A 858 -29.13 17.37 -15.81
N ALA A 859 -29.37 17.21 -17.12
CA ALA A 859 -30.38 17.96 -17.86
C ALA A 859 -31.80 17.79 -17.30
N ARG A 860 -32.15 16.59 -16.79
CA ARG A 860 -33.42 16.35 -16.07
C ARG A 860 -33.45 17.03 -14.69
N ILE A 861 -32.34 17.06 -13.97
CA ILE A 861 -32.21 17.77 -12.68
C ILE A 861 -32.32 19.29 -12.88
N PHE A 862 -31.79 19.85 -13.96
CA PHE A 862 -31.96 21.26 -14.32
C PHE A 862 -33.42 21.65 -14.59
N LYS A 863 -34.22 20.72 -15.13
CA LYS A 863 -35.66 20.94 -15.39
C LYS A 863 -36.55 20.70 -14.16
N THR A 864 -36.07 19.98 -13.13
CA THR A 864 -36.93 19.50 -12.02
C THR A 864 -36.46 19.87 -10.60
N ALA A 865 -35.19 20.20 -10.40
CA ALA A 865 -34.60 20.50 -9.10
C ALA A 865 -34.05 21.92 -9.04
N LEU A 866 -33.34 22.34 -10.10
CA LEU A 866 -32.74 23.67 -10.17
C LEU A 866 -33.74 24.83 -9.91
N PRO A 867 -35.00 24.80 -10.42
CA PRO A 867 -35.97 25.87 -10.17
C PRO A 867 -36.37 26.08 -8.71
N GLU A 868 -36.00 25.16 -7.80
CA GLU A 868 -36.25 25.32 -6.37
C GLU A 868 -35.25 26.26 -5.68
N PHE A 869 -34.08 26.52 -6.28
CA PHE A 869 -33.10 27.52 -5.80
C PHE A 869 -33.54 28.96 -6.10
N LYS A 870 -34.75 29.33 -5.66
CA LYS A 870 -35.46 30.58 -6.00
C LYS A 870 -34.73 31.89 -5.65
N ALA A 871 -33.63 31.83 -4.89
CA ALA A 871 -32.76 32.95 -4.52
C ALA A 871 -31.45 33.03 -5.33
N LEU A 872 -31.25 32.14 -6.31
CA LEU A 872 -30.06 32.08 -7.16
C LEU A 872 -29.91 33.35 -8.00
N VAL A 873 -28.75 33.99 -7.89
CA VAL A 873 -28.37 35.18 -8.68
C VAL A 873 -27.08 34.98 -9.47
N GLU A 874 -26.29 33.96 -9.17
CA GLU A 874 -25.08 33.59 -9.91
C GLU A 874 -25.07 32.07 -10.16
N PHE A 875 -24.84 31.67 -11.41
CA PHE A 875 -24.68 30.27 -11.79
C PHE A 875 -23.41 30.10 -12.62
N GLU A 876 -22.63 29.06 -12.33
CA GLU A 876 -21.37 28.77 -13.03
C GLU A 876 -21.28 27.28 -13.38
N TRP A 877 -21.10 26.97 -14.65
CA TRP A 877 -20.69 25.65 -15.13
C TRP A 877 -19.19 25.69 -15.43
N ILE A 878 -18.43 24.73 -14.90
CA ILE A 878 -16.97 24.69 -14.99
C ILE A 878 -16.54 23.28 -15.41
N GLY A 879 -16.25 23.08 -16.69
CA GLY A 879 -15.71 21.82 -17.23
C GLY A 879 -16.39 21.29 -18.48
N TYR A 880 -15.82 20.18 -18.99
CA TYR A 880 -16.16 19.57 -20.28
C TYR A 880 -17.00 18.28 -20.09
N PRO A 881 -17.99 17.99 -20.95
CA PRO A 881 -18.44 18.75 -22.13
C PRO A 881 -19.10 20.08 -21.77
N GLU A 882 -19.11 20.99 -22.74
CA GLU A 882 -19.78 22.30 -22.61
C GLU A 882 -21.28 22.14 -22.31
N MET A 883 -21.82 23.08 -21.54
CA MET A 883 -23.20 23.05 -21.08
C MET A 883 -24.20 23.15 -22.25
N ARG A 884 -25.02 22.11 -22.44
CA ARG A 884 -25.99 22.03 -23.55
C ARG A 884 -26.98 23.20 -23.57
N ALA A 885 -27.32 23.66 -24.77
CA ALA A 885 -28.23 24.80 -24.98
C ALA A 885 -29.59 24.67 -24.28
N GLU A 886 -30.17 23.47 -24.22
CA GLU A 886 -31.42 23.22 -23.49
C GLU A 886 -31.29 23.39 -21.97
N MET A 887 -30.11 23.12 -21.40
CA MET A 887 -29.84 23.34 -19.98
C MET A 887 -29.69 24.84 -19.71
N VAL A 888 -29.00 25.57 -20.58
CA VAL A 888 -28.86 27.04 -20.48
C VAL A 888 -30.22 27.72 -20.55
N GLN A 889 -31.08 27.29 -21.48
CA GLN A 889 -32.47 27.75 -21.55
C GLN A 889 -33.25 27.42 -20.27
N ALA A 890 -33.07 26.24 -19.68
CA ALA A 890 -33.71 25.88 -18.41
C ALA A 890 -33.25 26.77 -17.24
N VAL A 891 -31.96 27.12 -17.14
CA VAL A 891 -31.46 28.08 -16.11
C VAL A 891 -32.12 29.44 -16.29
N LEU A 892 -32.06 30.00 -17.50
CA LEU A 892 -32.54 31.36 -17.79
C LEU A 892 -34.07 31.48 -17.64
N ALA A 893 -34.82 30.44 -18.02
CA ALA A 893 -36.28 30.41 -17.87
C ALA A 893 -36.71 30.26 -16.40
N SER A 894 -35.93 29.54 -15.57
CA SER A 894 -36.25 29.33 -14.15
C SER A 894 -35.78 30.49 -13.25
N HIS A 895 -34.70 31.20 -13.62
CA HIS A 895 -34.10 32.25 -12.82
C HIS A 895 -33.98 33.57 -13.60
N PRO A 896 -35.10 34.28 -13.86
CA PRO A 896 -35.10 35.52 -14.65
C PRO A 896 -34.35 36.70 -14.01
N ASN A 897 -33.93 36.57 -12.74
CA ASN A 897 -33.17 37.58 -11.99
C ASN A 897 -31.66 37.26 -11.89
N LEU A 898 -31.17 36.28 -12.67
CA LEU A 898 -29.77 35.89 -12.67
C LEU A 898 -28.87 37.07 -13.13
N ARG A 899 -27.85 37.38 -12.34
CA ARG A 899 -26.91 38.49 -12.52
C ARG A 899 -25.58 38.06 -13.15
N GLY A 900 -25.22 36.80 -12.99
CA GLY A 900 -24.04 36.19 -13.59
C GLY A 900 -24.32 34.78 -14.06
N LEU A 901 -23.96 34.48 -15.31
CA LEU A 901 -23.94 33.15 -15.90
C LEU A 901 -22.53 32.90 -16.45
N GLY A 902 -21.74 32.08 -15.77
CA GLY A 902 -20.45 31.63 -16.25
C GLY A 902 -20.55 30.24 -16.90
N LEU A 903 -19.97 30.10 -18.07
CA LEU A 903 -19.85 28.84 -18.81
C LEU A 903 -18.36 28.74 -19.17
N MET A 904 -17.60 27.92 -18.43
CA MET A 904 -16.13 27.92 -18.42
C MET A 904 -15.54 26.52 -18.58
#